data_AF-A0AAN8RT56-F1
#
_entry.id   AF-A0AAN8RT56-F1
#
_cell.length_a   1.000
_cell.length_b   1.000
_cell.length_c   1.000
_cell.angle_alpha   90.00
_cell.angle_beta   90.00
_cell.angle_gamma   90.00
#
_symmetry.space_group_name_H-M   'P 1'
#
loop_
_entity.id
_entity.type
_entity.pdbx_description
1 polymer ?
#
loop_
_entity_poly.entity_id
_entity_poly.type
_entity_poly.pdbx_seq_one_letter_code
_entity_poly.pdbx_strand_id
1 'polypeptide(L)'
;MCQTTLRQMFDFDDEVSSLVQLLTSKPPPTPAGVRFVSLGLCMLIACPSLIATPEHERKSVSWVQWLVKGEAYFESTSGVSASFGEMLLLMAIHFHSNQLSAICDLVCATLGMKVQSRSNNMARLKQIFTQEIFTEQVVTSHAVKVPVTPNLHAGVSGFLPVHCIHQLLKSRAFAKHRVPIKNWIYRQVCNSVAPLHPVLPALIEVYVNSILVPPSSKLYDQTNTNQPLSENEIRQIFQNSVFGSQFDNKSTSKKSVSSINEKCEQDNEMDSEINLKPSLTSQLLLLYYLLLYEDTRLANSSAFIAAGKHVMSYSSEFLSELPIKYLLQQAQKDQSRFAGLFSSLLKLLATHFPHLSLVEDWLDDDVISTEEVNTKDPSHSVLSATISEAFQVINTNPSRTGRILKQLLKMRPTDVWPHADLFTGYFRTILDENVPKYVQDLYKQCWLRLNTVLPRSLWVMTINALLPVENRAISLTQENIAIDPLQVLRCDQRIFRCSSGLAIILRVLQTSLAASRCQLARHILDNPLTERVGQLTCESEREELRLALISAQESLAVQILLESCLETEEDRAKPGQLLALQEVRSLICSFLHQIFISDPALAKLVHFQGYPRELLSITVQGIPSMHICLDFIPELLRQPSLEKQVFAVDLVSHLSVQYALPKALSVARLAVNTLSTLLSVLPSEIRPSLFGPILPSLVRICDAFPPLAEDTISLLLQIGRVCVSQASLGDQSGILKLGSENTLILSDECNSELMSVNEMLCVQVQKTFKQIIEKSVFKFKIY
;
A
#
# COMPACT_ATOMS: atom_id res chain seq x y z
N MET A 1 -39.99 44.89 10.88
CA MET A 1 -41.05 45.83 10.47
C MET A 1 -41.69 45.49 9.12
N CYS A 2 -40.97 44.98 8.10
CA CYS A 2 -41.60 44.62 6.79
C CYS A 2 -42.51 43.37 6.79
N GLN A 3 -42.55 42.57 7.86
CA GLN A 3 -43.39 41.35 7.92
C GLN A 3 -44.83 41.63 8.36
N THR A 4 -45.07 42.72 9.08
CA THR A 4 -46.42 43.08 9.52
C THR A 4 -47.22 43.73 8.39
N THR A 5 -46.53 44.39 7.45
CA THR A 5 -47.15 45.04 6.28
C THR A 5 -47.55 44.07 5.16
N LEU A 6 -46.81 42.97 4.93
CA LEU A 6 -47.20 41.95 3.93
C LEU A 6 -48.44 41.14 4.33
N ARG A 7 -48.78 41.13 5.62
CA ARG A 7 -49.96 40.44 6.13
C ARG A 7 -51.24 41.27 6.09
N GLN A 8 -51.13 42.59 5.96
CA GLN A 8 -52.25 43.52 6.03
C GLN A 8 -52.68 44.06 4.65
N MET A 9 -52.10 43.57 3.55
CA MET A 9 -52.38 44.08 2.20
C MET A 9 -53.13 43.11 1.27
N PHE A 10 -53.42 41.86 1.67
CA PHE A 10 -54.12 40.88 0.83
C PHE A 10 -55.42 40.37 1.47
N ASP A 11 -56.23 41.25 2.05
CA ASP A 11 -57.52 40.90 2.68
C ASP A 11 -58.72 40.97 1.72
N PHE A 12 -58.52 41.29 0.43
CA PHE A 12 -59.58 41.27 -0.58
C PHE A 12 -59.39 40.10 -1.57
N ASP A 13 -60.31 39.13 -1.54
CA ASP A 13 -60.33 37.97 -2.44
C ASP A 13 -60.28 38.37 -3.94
N ASP A 14 -60.81 39.55 -4.29
CA ASP A 14 -60.80 40.08 -5.66
C ASP A 14 -59.39 40.48 -6.15
N GLU A 15 -58.56 41.04 -5.26
CA GLU A 15 -57.17 41.39 -5.57
C GLU A 15 -56.30 40.13 -5.67
N VAL A 16 -56.52 39.16 -4.79
CA VAL A 16 -55.86 37.85 -4.82
C VAL A 16 -56.18 37.13 -6.13
N SER A 17 -57.45 37.12 -6.56
CA SER A 17 -57.88 36.52 -7.82
C SER A 17 -57.22 37.20 -9.03
N SER A 18 -57.16 38.54 -9.03
CA SER A 18 -56.51 39.33 -10.09
C SER A 18 -55.00 39.10 -10.14
N LEU A 19 -54.34 38.96 -8.98
CA LEU A 19 -52.92 38.67 -8.88
C LEU A 19 -52.60 37.25 -9.34
N VAL A 20 -53.39 36.25 -8.96
CA VAL A 20 -53.22 34.88 -9.48
C VAL A 20 -53.41 34.87 -11.00
N GLN A 21 -54.36 35.63 -11.53
CA GLN A 21 -54.57 35.76 -12.99
C GLN A 21 -53.38 36.45 -13.69
N LEU A 22 -52.79 37.47 -13.08
CA LEU A 22 -51.60 38.15 -13.59
C LEU A 22 -50.38 37.22 -13.57
N LEU A 23 -50.14 36.55 -12.44
CA LEU A 23 -49.00 35.64 -12.24
C LEU A 23 -49.07 34.44 -13.17
N THR A 24 -50.27 33.93 -13.45
CA THR A 24 -50.49 32.78 -14.36
C THR A 24 -50.64 33.19 -15.83
N SER A 25 -50.29 34.43 -16.19
CA SER A 25 -50.26 34.87 -17.58
C SER A 25 -49.13 34.20 -18.37
N LYS A 26 -49.27 34.15 -19.71
CA LYS A 26 -48.30 33.55 -20.63
C LYS A 26 -47.53 34.68 -21.35
N PRO A 27 -46.36 35.12 -20.84
CA PRO A 27 -45.61 36.19 -21.46
C PRO A 27 -44.96 35.74 -22.78
N PRO A 28 -44.65 36.67 -23.70
CA PRO A 28 -43.84 36.38 -24.88
C PRO A 28 -42.41 35.95 -24.47
N PRO A 29 -41.70 35.16 -25.29
CA PRO A 29 -40.35 34.65 -25.02
C PRO A 29 -39.28 35.75 -25.13
N THR A 30 -39.37 36.72 -24.22
CA THR A 30 -38.43 37.83 -24.07
C THR A 30 -37.68 37.70 -22.73
N PRO A 31 -36.47 38.25 -22.58
CA PRO A 31 -35.74 38.24 -21.31
C PRO A 31 -36.53 38.83 -20.13
N ALA A 32 -37.38 39.84 -20.39
CA ALA A 32 -38.29 40.41 -19.40
C ALA A 32 -39.42 39.43 -19.02
N GLY A 33 -39.96 38.71 -19.99
CA GLY A 33 -40.94 37.63 -19.75
C GLY A 33 -40.37 36.50 -18.90
N VAL A 34 -39.12 36.08 -19.16
CA VAL A 34 -38.41 35.07 -18.35
C VAL A 34 -38.23 35.53 -16.90
N ARG A 35 -37.82 36.79 -16.69
CA ARG A 35 -37.73 37.37 -15.33
C ARG A 35 -39.10 37.43 -14.65
N PHE A 36 -40.14 37.83 -15.37
CA PHE A 36 -41.51 37.85 -14.85
C PHE A 36 -41.97 36.46 -14.39
N VAL A 37 -41.72 35.42 -15.18
CA VAL A 37 -42.01 34.01 -14.80
C VAL A 37 -41.26 33.60 -13.54
N SER A 38 -39.96 33.93 -13.45
CA SER A 38 -39.15 33.57 -12.27
C SER A 38 -39.62 34.26 -10.98
N LEU A 39 -39.99 35.53 -11.06
CA LEU A 39 -40.54 36.30 -9.94
C LEU A 39 -41.92 35.77 -9.58
N GLY A 40 -42.76 35.45 -10.56
CA GLY A 40 -44.10 34.92 -10.33
C GLY A 40 -44.06 33.56 -9.64
N LEU A 41 -43.14 32.67 -10.04
CA LEU A 41 -42.92 31.39 -9.36
C LEU A 41 -42.48 31.59 -7.90
N CYS A 42 -41.53 32.50 -7.65
CA CYS A 42 -41.04 32.77 -6.30
C CYS A 42 -42.12 33.43 -5.42
N MET A 43 -42.97 34.29 -6.00
CA MET A 43 -44.11 34.90 -5.31
C MET A 43 -45.20 33.88 -4.95
N LEU A 44 -45.51 32.92 -5.83
CA LEU A 44 -46.44 31.82 -5.54
C LEU A 44 -45.97 30.97 -4.34
N ILE A 45 -44.65 30.87 -4.13
CA ILE A 45 -44.05 30.10 -3.03
C ILE A 45 -43.92 30.94 -1.76
N ALA A 46 -43.60 32.22 -1.90
CA ALA A 46 -43.41 33.17 -0.80
C ALA A 46 -44.73 33.61 -0.15
N CYS A 47 -45.82 33.66 -0.91
CA CYS A 47 -47.13 34.17 -0.49
C CYS A 47 -48.20 33.07 -0.45
N PRO A 48 -48.45 32.46 0.72
CA PRO A 48 -49.39 31.33 0.85
C PRO A 48 -50.86 31.69 0.62
N SER A 49 -51.23 32.97 0.72
CA SER A 49 -52.61 33.44 0.48
C SER A 49 -53.06 33.24 -0.97
N LEU A 50 -52.13 33.15 -1.92
CA LEU A 50 -52.42 32.97 -3.35
C LEU A 50 -52.89 31.55 -3.71
N ILE A 51 -52.61 30.56 -2.85
CA ILE A 51 -52.93 29.13 -3.07
C ILE A 51 -53.94 28.64 -2.02
N ALA A 52 -54.58 29.55 -1.29
CA ALA A 52 -55.51 29.20 -0.21
C ALA A 52 -56.81 28.56 -0.73
N THR A 53 -57.26 28.91 -1.94
CA THR A 53 -58.47 28.34 -2.56
C THR A 53 -58.14 27.27 -3.59
N PRO A 54 -58.95 26.19 -3.70
CA PRO A 54 -58.71 25.09 -4.62
C PRO A 54 -58.77 25.49 -6.10
N GLU A 55 -59.48 26.58 -6.43
CA GLU A 55 -59.53 27.11 -7.80
C GLU A 55 -58.24 27.82 -8.20
N HIS A 56 -57.67 28.63 -7.31
CA HIS A 56 -56.38 29.29 -7.54
C HIS A 56 -55.22 28.29 -7.55
N GLU A 57 -55.30 27.24 -6.72
CA GLU A 57 -54.37 26.10 -6.72
C GLU A 57 -54.37 25.41 -8.10
N ARG A 58 -55.54 25.01 -8.62
CA ARG A 58 -55.64 24.34 -9.92
C ARG A 58 -55.11 25.19 -11.07
N LYS A 59 -55.41 26.50 -11.08
CA LYS A 59 -54.87 27.45 -12.08
C LYS A 59 -53.35 27.54 -12.00
N SER A 60 -52.79 27.69 -10.80
CA SER A 60 -51.35 27.77 -10.57
C SER A 60 -50.62 26.49 -10.99
N VAL A 61 -51.16 25.31 -10.64
CA VAL A 61 -50.61 24.00 -11.04
C VAL A 61 -50.63 23.84 -12.57
N SER A 62 -51.75 24.18 -13.22
CA SER A 62 -51.85 24.11 -14.68
C SER A 62 -50.86 25.04 -15.40
N TRP A 63 -50.57 26.20 -14.81
CA TRP A 63 -49.59 27.14 -15.32
C TRP A 63 -48.16 26.63 -15.13
N VAL A 64 -47.82 26.06 -13.97
CA VAL A 64 -46.51 25.44 -13.76
C VAL A 64 -46.31 24.24 -14.70
N GLN A 65 -47.33 23.40 -14.90
CA GLN A 65 -47.26 22.31 -15.89
C GLN A 65 -47.07 22.81 -17.32
N TRP A 66 -47.64 23.98 -17.66
CA TRP A 66 -47.39 24.64 -18.94
C TRP A 66 -45.95 25.17 -19.04
N LEU A 67 -45.39 25.74 -17.97
CA LEU A 67 -43.99 26.19 -17.93
C LEU A 67 -43.01 25.03 -18.15
N VAL A 68 -43.25 23.88 -17.52
CA VAL A 68 -42.41 22.68 -17.69
C VAL A 68 -42.42 22.20 -19.15
N LYS A 69 -43.59 22.23 -19.82
CA LYS A 69 -43.69 21.85 -21.23
C LYS A 69 -43.11 22.90 -22.19
N GLY A 70 -43.06 24.16 -21.76
CA GLY A 70 -42.60 25.30 -22.55
C GLY A 70 -41.10 25.56 -22.52
N GLU A 71 -40.35 24.88 -21.64
CA GLU A 71 -38.91 25.11 -21.41
C GLU A 71 -38.09 25.18 -22.72
N ALA A 72 -38.19 24.15 -23.57
CA ALA A 72 -37.45 24.06 -24.83
C ALA A 72 -37.82 25.16 -25.85
N TYR A 73 -39.06 25.66 -25.81
CA TYR A 73 -39.53 26.73 -26.69
C TYR A 73 -39.01 28.10 -26.25
N PHE A 74 -38.97 28.36 -24.94
CA PHE A 74 -38.41 29.60 -24.40
C PHE A 74 -36.89 29.66 -24.56
N GLU A 75 -36.19 28.51 -24.43
CA GLU A 75 -34.73 28.43 -24.55
C GLU A 75 -34.26 28.66 -26.00
N SER A 76 -34.92 28.03 -26.98
CA SER A 76 -34.56 28.16 -28.41
C SER A 76 -34.85 29.55 -29.01
N THR A 77 -35.87 30.25 -28.50
CA THR A 77 -36.35 31.51 -29.11
C THR A 77 -35.76 32.76 -28.45
N SER A 78 -35.38 32.72 -27.17
CA SER A 78 -34.96 33.90 -26.42
C SER A 78 -33.44 34.15 -26.40
N GLY A 79 -32.63 33.17 -26.80
CA GLY A 79 -31.15 33.29 -26.85
C GLY A 79 -30.48 33.52 -25.48
N VAL A 80 -31.26 33.46 -24.40
CA VAL A 80 -30.81 33.54 -23.02
C VAL A 80 -30.96 32.13 -22.43
N SER A 81 -29.88 31.56 -21.90
CA SER A 81 -29.93 30.29 -21.16
C SER A 81 -31.01 30.37 -20.09
N ALA A 82 -32.05 29.55 -20.21
CA ALA A 82 -33.34 29.74 -19.55
C ALA A 82 -33.27 29.56 -18.02
N SER A 83 -33.11 30.66 -17.28
CA SER A 83 -32.92 30.66 -15.81
C SER A 83 -34.10 30.10 -14.99
N PHE A 84 -35.32 30.05 -15.53
CA PHE A 84 -36.49 29.61 -14.78
C PHE A 84 -36.73 28.10 -14.83
N GLY A 85 -36.34 27.42 -15.91
CA GLY A 85 -36.42 25.96 -16.03
C GLY A 85 -35.45 25.27 -15.06
N GLU A 86 -34.19 25.74 -15.03
CA GLU A 86 -33.19 25.34 -14.06
C GLU A 86 -33.64 25.61 -12.62
N MET A 87 -34.27 26.77 -12.37
CA MET A 87 -34.81 27.12 -11.04
C MET A 87 -35.98 26.23 -10.62
N LEU A 88 -36.91 25.91 -11.55
CA LEU A 88 -38.01 24.97 -11.31
C LEU A 88 -37.48 23.58 -10.97
N LEU A 89 -36.47 23.12 -11.71
CA LEU A 89 -35.84 21.83 -11.48
C LEU A 89 -35.08 21.81 -10.14
N LEU A 90 -34.31 22.86 -9.83
CA LEU A 90 -33.59 23.01 -8.56
C LEU A 90 -34.57 22.99 -7.38
N MET A 91 -35.69 23.72 -7.48
CA MET A 91 -36.76 23.69 -6.48
C MET A 91 -37.41 22.31 -6.36
N ALA A 92 -37.71 21.64 -7.48
CA ALA A 92 -38.28 20.30 -7.48
C ALA A 92 -37.34 19.32 -6.75
N ILE A 93 -36.04 19.39 -7.02
CA ILE A 93 -35.05 18.57 -6.33
C ILE A 93 -34.97 18.94 -4.84
N HIS A 94 -35.03 20.22 -4.48
CA HIS A 94 -35.06 20.64 -3.08
C HIS A 94 -36.30 20.13 -2.33
N PHE A 95 -37.47 20.14 -2.96
CA PHE A 95 -38.70 19.58 -2.38
C PHE A 95 -38.58 18.07 -2.17
N HIS A 96 -38.03 17.32 -3.14
CA HIS A 96 -37.74 15.88 -2.99
C HIS A 96 -36.67 15.61 -1.91
N SER A 97 -35.67 16.49 -1.78
CA SER A 97 -34.61 16.39 -0.76
C SER A 97 -35.05 16.76 0.67
N ASN A 98 -36.28 17.28 0.83
CA ASN A 98 -36.79 17.83 2.08
C ASN A 98 -35.97 19.00 2.66
N GLN A 99 -35.24 19.73 1.82
CA GLN A 99 -34.42 20.88 2.21
C GLN A 99 -35.20 22.19 2.03
N LEU A 100 -36.18 22.45 2.89
CA LEU A 100 -37.07 23.61 2.77
C LEU A 100 -36.37 24.96 3.00
N SER A 101 -35.26 24.97 3.75
CA SER A 101 -34.44 26.18 3.95
C SER A 101 -33.80 26.65 2.65
N ALA A 102 -33.32 25.72 1.82
CA ALA A 102 -32.72 26.01 0.52
C ALA A 102 -33.69 26.72 -0.43
N ILE A 103 -34.94 26.29 -0.41
CA ILE A 103 -36.02 26.89 -1.19
C ILE A 103 -36.31 28.30 -0.69
N CYS A 104 -36.32 28.50 0.63
CA CYS A 104 -36.48 29.83 1.21
C CYS A 104 -35.32 30.76 0.80
N ASP A 105 -34.08 30.29 0.85
CA ASP A 105 -32.90 31.08 0.47
C ASP A 105 -32.90 31.40 -1.03
N LEU A 106 -33.27 30.44 -1.89
CA LEU A 106 -33.43 30.64 -3.32
C LEU A 106 -34.50 31.69 -3.63
N VAL A 107 -35.67 31.58 -2.99
CA VAL A 107 -36.78 32.54 -3.12
C VAL A 107 -36.38 33.92 -2.58
N CYS A 108 -35.61 33.98 -1.50
CA CYS A 108 -35.11 35.25 -0.95
C CYS A 108 -34.07 35.91 -1.88
N ALA A 109 -33.22 35.11 -2.52
CA ALA A 109 -32.20 35.59 -3.45
C ALA A 109 -32.82 36.12 -4.76
N THR A 110 -33.84 35.44 -5.28
CA THR A 110 -34.53 35.84 -6.52
C THR A 110 -35.45 37.05 -6.32
N LEU A 111 -36.08 37.18 -5.14
CA LEU A 111 -36.91 38.32 -4.80
C LEU A 111 -36.10 39.52 -4.26
N GLY A 112 -34.84 39.30 -3.85
CA GLY A 112 -34.02 40.31 -3.17
C GLY A 112 -34.53 40.71 -1.78
N MET A 113 -35.38 39.89 -1.16
CA MET A 113 -36.07 40.16 0.10
C MET A 113 -36.06 38.95 1.03
N LYS A 114 -35.90 39.16 2.35
CA LYS A 114 -35.96 38.08 3.34
C LYS A 114 -37.41 37.76 3.71
N VAL A 115 -37.93 36.62 3.27
CA VAL A 115 -39.28 36.12 3.56
C VAL A 115 -39.20 34.92 4.51
N GLN A 116 -40.00 34.90 5.59
CA GLN A 116 -40.15 33.70 6.44
C GLN A 116 -41.39 32.92 6.01
N SER A 117 -41.18 31.81 5.29
CA SER A 117 -42.26 30.88 4.94
C SER A 117 -42.60 29.96 6.14
N ARG A 118 -43.90 29.69 6.37
CA ARG A 118 -44.37 28.78 7.44
C ARG A 118 -44.28 27.31 7.01
N SER A 119 -43.83 26.43 7.91
CA SER A 119 -43.58 25.00 7.68
C SER A 119 -44.77 24.20 7.12
N ASN A 120 -46.00 24.48 7.57
CA ASN A 120 -47.19 23.72 7.15
C ASN A 120 -47.55 23.93 5.67
N ASN A 121 -47.31 25.11 5.12
CA ASN A 121 -47.68 25.44 3.74
C ASN A 121 -46.62 24.97 2.74
N MET A 122 -45.36 24.96 3.17
CA MET A 122 -44.28 24.29 2.45
C MET A 122 -44.55 22.80 2.30
N ALA A 123 -45.22 22.14 3.25
CA ALA A 123 -45.60 20.73 3.13
C ALA A 123 -46.67 20.50 2.05
N ARG A 124 -47.63 21.41 1.91
CA ARG A 124 -48.65 21.37 0.84
C ARG A 124 -48.05 21.63 -0.53
N LEU A 125 -47.24 22.69 -0.66
CA LEU A 125 -46.47 22.96 -1.89
C LEU A 125 -45.53 21.81 -2.24
N LYS A 126 -44.88 21.20 -1.24
CA LYS A 126 -44.08 19.99 -1.44
C LYS A 126 -44.91 18.86 -2.03
N GLN A 127 -46.13 18.57 -1.53
CA GLN A 127 -47.00 17.54 -2.10
C GLN A 127 -47.32 17.83 -3.58
N ILE A 128 -47.71 19.06 -3.90
CA ILE A 128 -48.04 19.46 -5.27
C ILE A 128 -46.82 19.26 -6.19
N PHE A 129 -45.65 19.77 -5.78
CA PHE A 129 -44.44 19.66 -6.58
C PHE A 129 -43.92 18.22 -6.71
N THR A 130 -43.97 17.40 -5.65
CA THR A 130 -43.42 16.04 -5.68
C THR A 130 -44.38 14.99 -6.25
N GLN A 131 -45.70 15.21 -6.19
CA GLN A 131 -46.71 14.22 -6.61
C GLN A 131 -47.41 14.60 -7.93
N GLU A 132 -47.62 15.89 -8.22
CA GLU A 132 -48.46 16.33 -9.35
C GLU A 132 -47.68 17.01 -10.49
N ILE A 133 -46.56 17.68 -10.19
CA ILE A 133 -45.80 18.48 -11.19
C ILE A 133 -44.53 17.74 -11.60
N PHE A 134 -43.70 17.37 -10.64
CA PHE A 134 -42.41 16.74 -10.85
C PHE A 134 -42.32 15.46 -10.03
N THR A 135 -42.81 14.35 -10.61
CA THR A 135 -42.66 13.04 -9.97
C THR A 135 -41.18 12.67 -9.86
N GLU A 136 -40.84 11.82 -8.89
CA GLU A 136 -39.46 11.34 -8.68
C GLU A 136 -38.82 10.79 -9.97
N GLN A 137 -39.61 10.15 -10.84
CA GLN A 137 -39.17 9.64 -12.13
C GLN A 137 -38.81 10.74 -13.14
N VAL A 138 -39.59 11.82 -13.22
CA VAL A 138 -39.30 12.94 -14.14
C VAL A 138 -38.09 13.74 -13.66
N VAL A 139 -37.97 13.95 -12.34
CA VAL A 139 -36.82 14.66 -11.77
C VAL A 139 -35.53 13.89 -11.99
N THR A 140 -35.54 12.57 -11.81
CA THR A 140 -34.35 11.73 -12.04
C THR A 140 -33.90 11.70 -13.49
N SER A 141 -34.82 11.65 -14.46
CA SER A 141 -34.48 11.67 -15.88
C SER A 141 -33.95 13.02 -16.36
N HIS A 142 -34.48 14.13 -15.83
CA HIS A 142 -33.97 15.47 -16.12
C HIS A 142 -32.64 15.76 -15.43
N ALA A 143 -32.40 15.22 -14.23
CA ALA A 143 -31.19 15.47 -13.46
C ALA A 143 -29.88 15.09 -14.19
N VAL A 144 -29.91 14.08 -15.07
CA VAL A 144 -28.74 13.68 -15.88
C VAL A 144 -28.42 14.69 -16.98
N LYS A 145 -29.43 15.43 -17.47
CA LYS A 145 -29.29 16.42 -18.54
C LYS A 145 -28.76 17.76 -18.04
N VAL A 146 -28.78 17.99 -16.72
CA VAL A 146 -28.28 19.24 -16.11
C VAL A 146 -26.78 19.36 -16.39
N PRO A 147 -26.29 20.51 -16.89
CA PRO A 147 -24.87 20.71 -17.11
C PRO A 147 -24.09 20.59 -15.79
N VAL A 148 -22.88 20.03 -15.90
CA VAL A 148 -21.96 19.96 -14.76
C VAL A 148 -21.52 21.36 -14.36
N THR A 149 -21.26 21.58 -13.07
CA THR A 149 -20.72 22.84 -12.59
C THR A 149 -19.24 22.95 -13.00
N PRO A 150 -18.86 23.92 -13.86
CA PRO A 150 -17.47 24.11 -14.26
C PRO A 150 -16.66 24.69 -13.09
N ASN A 151 -15.40 24.26 -12.95
CA ASN A 151 -14.45 24.74 -11.94
C ASN A 151 -14.99 24.74 -10.51
N LEU A 152 -15.64 23.64 -10.10
CA LEU A 152 -16.21 23.52 -8.76
C LEU A 152 -15.10 23.58 -7.70
N HIS A 153 -15.20 24.57 -6.80
CA HIS A 153 -14.30 24.79 -5.68
C HIS A 153 -15.09 25.15 -4.41
N ALA A 154 -14.46 25.07 -3.24
CA ALA A 154 -15.10 25.31 -1.92
C ALA A 154 -15.66 26.74 -1.74
N GLY A 155 -15.26 27.69 -2.59
CA GLY A 155 -15.71 29.08 -2.55
C GLY A 155 -17.04 29.34 -3.25
N VAL A 156 -17.59 28.37 -4.00
CA VAL A 156 -18.87 28.54 -4.67
C VAL A 156 -20.00 28.37 -3.66
N SER A 157 -20.61 29.49 -3.26
CA SER A 157 -21.76 29.51 -2.36
C SER A 157 -23.07 29.34 -3.13
N GLY A 158 -23.94 28.46 -2.67
CA GLY A 158 -25.27 28.22 -3.23
C GLY A 158 -25.59 26.74 -3.31
N PHE A 159 -26.84 26.40 -3.61
CA PHE A 159 -27.23 25.02 -3.83
C PHE A 159 -26.94 24.63 -5.28
N LEU A 160 -25.82 23.94 -5.48
CA LEU A 160 -25.38 23.48 -6.79
C LEU A 160 -26.06 22.17 -7.21
N PRO A 161 -26.12 21.87 -8.52
CA PRO A 161 -26.55 20.56 -9.04
C PRO A 161 -25.90 19.36 -8.36
N VAL A 162 -24.67 19.50 -7.89
CA VAL A 162 -23.92 18.47 -7.15
C VAL A 162 -24.62 18.03 -5.86
N HIS A 163 -25.21 18.96 -5.09
CA HIS A 163 -25.96 18.63 -3.86
C HIS A 163 -27.24 17.85 -4.17
N CYS A 164 -27.89 18.24 -5.26
CA CYS A 164 -29.09 17.62 -5.78
C CYS A 164 -28.84 16.18 -6.23
N ILE A 165 -27.81 15.95 -7.04
CA ILE A 165 -27.39 14.61 -7.47
C ILE A 165 -26.98 13.75 -6.28
N HIS A 166 -26.21 14.30 -5.33
CA HIS A 166 -25.85 13.59 -4.10
C HIS A 166 -27.08 13.11 -3.32
N GLN A 167 -28.10 13.96 -3.15
CA GLN A 167 -29.31 13.56 -2.45
C GLN A 167 -30.14 12.52 -3.23
N LEU A 168 -30.30 12.68 -4.55
CA LEU A 168 -31.03 11.72 -5.39
C LEU A 168 -30.35 10.35 -5.42
N LEU A 169 -29.01 10.32 -5.37
CA LEU A 169 -28.25 9.07 -5.21
C LEU A 169 -28.47 8.49 -3.80
N LYS A 170 -28.52 9.32 -2.76
CA LYS A 170 -28.75 8.88 -1.38
C LYS A 170 -30.13 8.26 -1.20
N SER A 171 -31.16 8.78 -1.89
CA SER A 171 -32.50 8.19 -1.92
C SER A 171 -32.64 6.99 -2.88
N ARG A 172 -31.57 6.62 -3.59
CA ARG A 172 -31.53 5.57 -4.63
C ARG A 172 -32.53 5.77 -5.77
N ALA A 173 -32.93 7.01 -6.04
CA ALA A 173 -33.93 7.33 -7.05
C ALA A 173 -33.47 6.92 -8.47
N PHE A 174 -32.18 7.09 -8.79
CA PHE A 174 -31.59 6.67 -10.07
C PHE A 174 -31.66 5.15 -10.31
N ALA A 175 -31.45 4.34 -9.27
CA ALA A 175 -31.56 2.89 -9.34
C ALA A 175 -33.03 2.45 -9.47
N LYS A 176 -33.93 3.08 -8.70
CA LYS A 176 -35.38 2.82 -8.73
C LYS A 176 -36.01 3.08 -10.10
N HIS A 177 -35.56 4.14 -10.78
CA HIS A 177 -36.11 4.57 -12.07
C HIS A 177 -35.25 4.20 -13.28
N ARG A 178 -34.18 3.42 -13.10
CA ARG A 178 -33.27 2.94 -14.16
C ARG A 178 -32.69 4.06 -15.03
N VAL A 179 -32.14 5.09 -14.38
CA VAL A 179 -31.50 6.22 -15.07
C VAL A 179 -29.98 6.18 -14.86
N PRO A 180 -29.14 6.10 -15.92
CA PRO A 180 -27.69 6.04 -15.78
C PRO A 180 -27.08 7.42 -15.49
N ILE A 181 -26.35 7.55 -14.38
CA ILE A 181 -25.73 8.82 -13.93
C ILE A 181 -24.20 8.88 -14.12
N LYS A 182 -23.59 7.77 -14.58
CA LYS A 182 -22.13 7.59 -14.70
C LYS A 182 -21.43 8.76 -15.40
N ASN A 183 -21.88 9.11 -16.61
CA ASN A 183 -21.25 10.13 -17.46
C ASN A 183 -21.27 11.52 -16.81
N TRP A 184 -22.35 11.83 -16.08
CA TRP A 184 -22.48 13.09 -15.38
C TRP A 184 -21.47 13.20 -14.24
N ILE A 185 -21.33 12.15 -13.42
CA ILE A 185 -20.36 12.11 -12.31
C ILE A 185 -18.94 12.20 -12.84
N TYR A 186 -18.61 11.44 -13.89
CA TYR A 186 -17.30 11.51 -14.52
C TYR A 186 -16.97 12.94 -14.98
N ARG A 187 -17.88 13.58 -15.74
CA ARG A 187 -17.72 14.98 -16.19
C ARG A 187 -17.60 15.97 -15.02
N GLN A 188 -18.34 15.76 -13.94
CA GLN A 188 -18.29 16.65 -12.75
C GLN A 188 -16.98 16.51 -11.98
N VAL A 189 -16.45 15.29 -11.83
CA VAL A 189 -15.15 15.04 -11.20
C VAL A 189 -14.02 15.65 -12.04
N CYS A 190 -14.10 15.52 -13.36
CA CYS A 190 -13.11 16.08 -14.28
C CYS A 190 -13.05 17.62 -14.24
N ASN A 191 -14.17 18.29 -13.99
CA ASN A 191 -14.27 19.76 -13.90
C ASN A 191 -14.08 20.32 -12.48
N SER A 192 -13.61 19.51 -11.53
CA SER A 192 -13.35 19.95 -10.15
C SER A 192 -11.94 20.57 -10.00
N VAL A 193 -11.86 21.62 -9.18
CA VAL A 193 -10.63 22.40 -8.96
C VAL A 193 -10.42 22.62 -7.46
N ALA A 194 -9.16 22.75 -7.02
CA ALA A 194 -8.83 23.09 -5.64
C ALA A 194 -9.23 24.55 -5.32
N PRO A 195 -9.69 24.88 -4.09
CA PRO A 195 -9.91 24.02 -2.93
C PRO A 195 -11.10 23.07 -3.07
N LEU A 196 -10.98 21.84 -2.55
CA LEU A 196 -11.97 20.78 -2.73
C LEU A 196 -13.32 21.13 -2.07
N HIS A 197 -14.40 20.97 -2.83
CA HIS A 197 -15.75 21.13 -2.31
C HIS A 197 -16.16 19.94 -1.39
N PRO A 198 -16.69 20.17 -0.18
CA PRO A 198 -16.90 19.13 0.85
C PRO A 198 -17.91 18.05 0.46
N VAL A 199 -18.78 18.31 -0.52
CA VAL A 199 -19.77 17.33 -1.00
C VAL A 199 -19.19 16.31 -1.98
N LEU A 200 -18.03 16.58 -2.58
CA LEU A 200 -17.45 15.66 -3.58
C LEU A 200 -17.06 14.29 -3.00
N PRO A 201 -16.38 14.18 -1.84
CA PRO A 201 -16.12 12.88 -1.21
C PRO A 201 -17.42 12.13 -0.89
N ALA A 202 -18.41 12.80 -0.29
CA ALA A 202 -19.71 12.20 0.05
C ALA A 202 -20.48 11.74 -1.20
N LEU A 203 -20.40 12.50 -2.31
CA LEU A 203 -20.99 12.11 -3.59
C LEU A 203 -20.39 10.79 -4.11
N ILE A 204 -19.07 10.66 -4.04
CA ILE A 204 -18.36 9.45 -4.47
C ILE A 204 -18.75 8.26 -3.59
N GLU A 205 -18.83 8.44 -2.27
CA GLU A 205 -19.26 7.38 -1.34
C GLU A 205 -20.66 6.86 -1.65
N VAL A 206 -21.62 7.76 -1.85
CA VAL A 206 -23.00 7.38 -2.16
C VAL A 206 -23.09 6.72 -3.55
N TYR A 207 -22.30 7.19 -4.51
CA TYR A 207 -22.25 6.58 -5.85
C TYR A 207 -21.70 5.14 -5.81
N VAL A 208 -20.58 4.91 -5.11
CA VAL A 208 -20.00 3.57 -4.93
C VAL A 208 -21.00 2.64 -4.23
N ASN A 209 -21.64 3.11 -3.16
CA ASN A 209 -22.67 2.35 -2.46
C ASN A 209 -23.90 2.04 -3.34
N SER A 210 -24.24 2.92 -4.28
CA SER A 210 -25.32 2.67 -5.24
C SER A 210 -24.97 1.62 -6.28
N ILE A 211 -23.68 1.41 -6.59
CA ILE A 211 -23.22 0.38 -7.53
C ILE A 211 -23.13 -0.98 -6.83
N LEU A 212 -22.60 -1.00 -5.61
CA LEU A 212 -22.19 -2.24 -4.94
C LEU A 212 -23.24 -2.74 -3.93
N VAL A 213 -23.84 -1.89 -3.10
CA VAL A 213 -24.72 -2.38 -2.02
C VAL A 213 -26.12 -2.68 -2.58
N PRO A 214 -26.59 -3.94 -2.59
CA PRO A 214 -27.95 -4.25 -3.06
C PRO A 214 -29.01 -3.63 -2.13
N PRO A 215 -30.19 -3.22 -2.66
CA PRO A 215 -31.27 -2.74 -1.82
C PRO A 215 -31.80 -3.89 -0.93
N SER A 216 -32.15 -3.59 0.32
CA SER A 216 -32.72 -4.54 1.28
C SER A 216 -34.09 -5.11 0.89
N SER A 217 -34.71 -4.58 -0.17
CA SER A 217 -36.02 -5.00 -0.65
C SER A 217 -35.90 -5.94 -1.85
N LYS A 218 -36.42 -7.16 -1.71
CA LYS A 218 -36.52 -8.22 -2.74
C LYS A 218 -37.41 -7.85 -3.94
N LEU A 219 -37.98 -6.64 -3.98
CA LEU A 219 -38.91 -6.19 -5.03
C LEU A 219 -38.22 -5.60 -6.28
N TYR A 220 -36.90 -5.37 -6.23
CA TYR A 220 -36.14 -4.82 -7.34
C TYR A 220 -35.18 -5.86 -7.89
N ASP A 221 -35.71 -6.78 -8.70
CA ASP A 221 -34.90 -7.72 -9.45
C ASP A 221 -33.89 -6.97 -10.35
N GLN A 222 -32.63 -7.29 -10.08
CA GLN A 222 -31.55 -7.46 -11.06
C GLN A 222 -31.46 -6.39 -12.18
N THR A 223 -30.82 -5.26 -11.89
CA THR A 223 -29.86 -4.57 -12.78
C THR A 223 -29.39 -3.30 -12.07
N ASN A 224 -28.14 -3.27 -11.64
CA ASN A 224 -27.54 -2.02 -11.18
C ASN A 224 -27.39 -1.13 -12.42
N THR A 225 -28.28 -0.16 -12.61
CA THR A 225 -28.22 0.76 -13.76
C THR A 225 -26.98 1.64 -13.74
N ASN A 226 -26.42 1.86 -12.55
CA ASN A 226 -25.15 2.54 -12.36
C ASN A 226 -24.00 1.57 -12.60
N GLN A 227 -23.24 1.82 -13.66
CA GLN A 227 -22.04 1.08 -14.00
C GLN A 227 -20.81 1.71 -13.35
N PRO A 228 -19.77 0.92 -13.03
CA PRO A 228 -18.48 1.45 -12.61
C PRO A 228 -17.80 2.23 -13.74
N LEU A 229 -16.85 3.09 -13.35
CA LEU A 229 -15.97 3.78 -14.31
C LEU A 229 -15.07 2.77 -15.00
N SER A 230 -14.85 2.93 -16.32
CA SER A 230 -13.99 2.01 -17.06
C SER A 230 -12.51 2.34 -16.85
N GLU A 231 -11.64 1.33 -16.94
CA GLU A 231 -10.19 1.55 -16.82
C GLU A 231 -9.70 2.57 -17.87
N ASN A 232 -10.24 2.53 -19.09
CA ASN A 232 -9.87 3.44 -20.17
C ASN A 232 -10.25 4.91 -19.90
N GLU A 233 -11.43 5.15 -19.30
CA GLU A 233 -11.87 6.50 -18.89
C GLU A 233 -10.95 7.10 -17.82
N ILE A 234 -10.47 6.27 -16.90
CA ILE A 234 -9.54 6.69 -15.86
C ILE A 234 -8.15 6.91 -16.49
N ARG A 235 -7.69 5.98 -17.34
CA ARG A 235 -6.42 6.07 -18.08
C ARG A 235 -6.29 7.38 -18.87
N GLN A 236 -7.34 7.84 -19.55
CA GLN A 236 -7.30 9.09 -20.34
C GLN A 236 -6.93 10.33 -19.51
N ILE A 237 -7.34 10.38 -18.24
CA ILE A 237 -7.04 11.51 -17.33
C ILE A 237 -5.59 11.43 -16.83
N PHE A 238 -5.06 10.22 -16.68
CA PHE A 238 -3.65 9.99 -16.31
C PHE A 238 -2.71 10.08 -17.51
N GLN A 239 -3.16 9.75 -18.73
CA GLN A 239 -2.43 9.88 -20.00
C GLN A 239 -2.13 11.35 -20.34
N ASN A 240 -3.08 12.25 -20.09
CA ASN A 240 -2.89 13.68 -20.31
C ASN A 240 -2.01 14.38 -19.24
N SER A 241 -1.47 13.61 -18.28
CA SER A 241 -0.61 14.11 -17.20
C SER A 241 0.88 13.85 -17.50
N VAL A 242 1.78 14.35 -16.65
CA VAL A 242 3.26 14.25 -16.80
C VAL A 242 3.75 12.80 -17.02
N PHE A 243 2.94 11.79 -16.68
CA PHE A 243 3.23 10.36 -16.80
C PHE A 243 2.73 9.69 -18.10
N GLY A 244 2.19 10.46 -19.06
CA GLY A 244 1.58 9.93 -20.30
C GLY A 244 2.45 8.95 -21.09
N SER A 245 3.77 9.12 -21.09
CA SER A 245 4.71 8.26 -21.82
C SER A 245 4.72 6.79 -21.40
N GLN A 246 4.20 6.45 -20.21
CA GLN A 246 4.09 5.06 -19.76
C GLN A 246 2.90 4.32 -20.38
N PHE A 247 1.85 5.06 -20.79
CA PHE A 247 0.62 4.49 -21.32
C PHE A 247 0.67 4.27 -22.84
N ASP A 248 1.56 4.95 -23.55
CA ASP A 248 1.70 4.84 -25.03
C ASP A 248 2.43 3.56 -25.48
N ASN A 249 3.33 3.01 -24.65
CA ASN A 249 4.24 1.92 -25.03
C ASN A 249 3.56 0.55 -25.22
N LYS A 250 2.29 0.37 -24.84
CA LYS A 250 1.54 -0.88 -25.11
C LYS A 250 0.84 -0.89 -26.48
N SER A 251 0.81 0.23 -27.21
CA SER A 251 0.12 0.34 -28.51
C SER A 251 0.98 0.05 -29.75
N THR A 252 2.31 0.00 -29.60
CA THR A 252 3.25 -0.05 -30.74
C THR A 252 3.79 -1.43 -31.10
N SER A 253 3.18 -2.51 -30.59
CA SER A 253 3.51 -3.89 -30.98
C SER A 253 2.29 -4.67 -31.44
N LYS A 254 1.68 -4.24 -32.56
CA LYS A 254 0.95 -5.08 -33.53
C LYS A 254 0.66 -4.29 -34.81
N LYS A 255 1.63 -4.33 -35.72
CA LYS A 255 1.55 -4.25 -37.20
C LYS A 255 0.60 -3.21 -37.83
N SER A 256 1.26 -2.22 -38.43
CA SER A 256 1.00 -1.72 -39.78
C SER A 256 0.40 -2.74 -40.75
N VAL A 257 -0.85 -2.54 -41.19
CA VAL A 257 -1.32 -2.72 -42.58
C VAL A 257 -2.50 -1.76 -42.80
N SER A 258 -2.43 -1.07 -43.93
CA SER A 258 -3.38 -0.11 -44.50
C SER A 258 -4.80 -0.63 -44.74
N SER A 259 -5.76 0.31 -44.66
CA SER A 259 -7.01 0.43 -45.43
C SER A 259 -8.08 -0.67 -45.30
N ILE A 260 -9.28 -0.28 -44.85
CA ILE A 260 -10.52 -0.17 -45.66
C ILE A 260 -11.65 0.44 -44.80
N ASN A 261 -12.31 1.45 -45.37
CA ASN A 261 -13.60 2.00 -44.99
C ASN A 261 -14.65 0.92 -44.70
N GLU A 262 -15.47 1.08 -43.66
CA GLU A 262 -16.94 0.98 -43.79
C GLU A 262 -17.68 1.43 -42.52
N LYS A 263 -18.29 2.63 -42.65
CA LYS A 263 -19.63 3.05 -42.21
C LYS A 263 -20.16 2.62 -40.84
N CYS A 264 -20.36 3.62 -39.98
CA CYS A 264 -21.66 3.92 -39.37
C CYS A 264 -21.66 5.37 -38.87
N GLU A 265 -22.16 6.29 -39.71
CA GLU A 265 -22.62 7.62 -39.31
C GLU A 265 -24.08 7.54 -38.83
N GLN A 266 -24.49 8.57 -38.09
CA GLN A 266 -25.79 8.84 -37.42
C GLN A 266 -25.81 8.27 -35.99
N ASP A 267 -25.60 9.07 -34.94
CA ASP A 267 -26.33 10.32 -34.65
C ASP A 267 -25.43 11.53 -34.31
N ASN A 268 -25.72 12.65 -34.96
CA ASN A 268 -25.19 13.98 -34.64
C ASN A 268 -26.04 14.60 -33.54
N GLU A 269 -25.43 14.96 -32.41
CA GLU A 269 -25.78 16.15 -31.62
C GLU A 269 -24.64 16.48 -30.62
N MET A 270 -23.79 17.44 -31.00
CA MET A 270 -22.94 18.29 -30.13
C MET A 270 -21.96 17.58 -29.15
N ASP A 271 -21.06 16.75 -29.69
CA ASP A 271 -19.82 16.40 -28.99
C ASP A 271 -18.83 17.57 -29.05
N SER A 272 -18.91 18.45 -28.06
CA SER A 272 -17.84 19.40 -27.78
C SER A 272 -16.63 18.60 -27.29
N GLU A 273 -15.56 18.58 -28.09
CA GLU A 273 -14.27 17.99 -27.75
C GLU A 273 -13.88 18.32 -26.30
N ILE A 274 -13.81 17.28 -25.48
CA ILE A 274 -13.43 17.35 -24.07
C ILE A 274 -11.92 17.62 -24.01
N ASN A 275 -11.52 18.88 -24.15
CA ASN A 275 -10.15 19.37 -23.91
C ASN A 275 -9.88 19.43 -22.40
N LEU A 276 -9.88 18.27 -21.73
CA LEU A 276 -9.62 18.15 -20.30
C LEU A 276 -8.12 18.28 -20.01
N LYS A 277 -7.70 19.45 -19.52
CA LYS A 277 -6.47 19.54 -18.73
C LYS A 277 -6.71 18.76 -17.43
N PRO A 278 -6.01 17.65 -17.16
CA PRO A 278 -6.23 16.89 -15.93
C PRO A 278 -5.82 17.75 -14.74
N SER A 279 -6.77 18.02 -13.84
CA SER A 279 -6.47 18.69 -12.59
C SER A 279 -5.99 17.67 -11.56
N LEU A 280 -5.04 18.04 -10.70
CA LEU A 280 -4.63 17.20 -9.57
C LEU A 280 -5.85 16.76 -8.73
N THR A 281 -6.84 17.64 -8.59
CA THR A 281 -8.10 17.37 -7.89
C THR A 281 -8.89 16.23 -8.53
N SER A 282 -9.02 16.21 -9.87
CA SER A 282 -9.67 15.11 -10.58
C SER A 282 -8.94 13.77 -10.40
N GLN A 283 -7.60 13.79 -10.41
CA GLN A 283 -6.79 12.58 -10.21
C GLN A 283 -6.93 12.02 -8.79
N LEU A 284 -6.91 12.89 -7.78
CA LEU A 284 -7.11 12.51 -6.38
C LEU A 284 -8.50 11.96 -6.11
N LEU A 285 -9.55 12.56 -6.70
CA LEU A 285 -10.92 12.09 -6.55
C LEU A 285 -11.16 10.74 -7.23
N LEU A 286 -10.56 10.52 -8.41
CA LEU A 286 -10.62 9.22 -9.09
C LEU A 286 -9.85 8.14 -8.35
N LEU A 287 -8.69 8.48 -7.78
CA LEU A 287 -7.95 7.56 -6.92
C LEU A 287 -8.78 7.20 -5.68
N TYR A 288 -9.40 8.18 -5.03
CA TYR A 288 -10.29 7.94 -3.90
C TYR A 288 -11.48 7.06 -4.27
N TYR A 289 -12.14 7.31 -5.42
CA TYR A 289 -13.20 6.44 -5.95
C TYR A 289 -12.72 5.01 -6.14
N LEU A 290 -11.55 4.81 -6.75
CA LEU A 290 -11.01 3.48 -7.04
C LEU A 290 -10.74 2.71 -5.74
N LEU A 291 -10.03 3.33 -4.79
CA LEU A 291 -9.74 2.70 -3.50
C LEU A 291 -11.01 2.40 -2.70
N LEU A 292 -11.97 3.34 -2.68
CA LEU A 292 -13.23 3.13 -1.98
C LEU A 292 -14.08 2.02 -2.63
N TYR A 293 -14.07 1.93 -3.96
CA TYR A 293 -14.76 0.86 -4.69
C TYR A 293 -14.15 -0.51 -4.35
N GLU A 294 -12.83 -0.60 -4.28
CA GLU A 294 -12.13 -1.82 -3.86
C GLU A 294 -12.47 -2.21 -2.42
N ASP A 295 -12.47 -1.25 -1.48
CA ASP A 295 -12.83 -1.48 -0.06
C ASP A 295 -14.25 -2.02 0.09
N THR A 296 -15.21 -1.33 -0.53
CA THR A 296 -16.63 -1.69 -0.47
C THR A 296 -16.96 -2.98 -1.22
N ARG A 297 -16.19 -3.32 -2.27
CA ARG A 297 -16.31 -4.62 -2.94
C ARG A 297 -15.84 -5.74 -2.02
N LEU A 298 -14.66 -5.60 -1.41
CA LEU A 298 -14.08 -6.60 -0.52
C LEU A 298 -14.94 -6.80 0.74
N ALA A 299 -15.52 -5.73 1.29
CA ALA A 299 -16.40 -5.80 2.45
C ALA A 299 -17.71 -6.57 2.19
N ASN A 300 -18.19 -6.60 0.94
CA ASN A 300 -19.47 -7.22 0.56
C ASN A 300 -19.29 -8.48 -0.32
N SER A 301 -18.08 -9.02 -0.45
CA SER A 301 -17.76 -10.13 -1.36
C SER A 301 -18.60 -11.39 -1.12
N SER A 302 -18.82 -11.76 0.16
CA SER A 302 -19.66 -12.89 0.56
C SER A 302 -21.11 -12.76 0.11
N ALA A 303 -21.68 -11.55 0.17
CA ALA A 303 -23.04 -11.26 -0.26
C ALA A 303 -23.18 -11.32 -1.80
N PHE A 304 -22.13 -10.94 -2.55
CA PHE A 304 -22.15 -11.01 -4.01
C PHE A 304 -22.08 -12.43 -4.53
N ILE A 305 -21.25 -13.26 -3.91
CA ILE A 305 -21.07 -14.66 -4.32
C ILE A 305 -22.30 -15.49 -3.96
N ALA A 306 -22.89 -15.26 -2.78
CA ALA A 306 -24.19 -15.84 -2.42
C ALA A 306 -25.33 -15.42 -3.37
N ALA A 307 -25.22 -14.24 -3.99
CA ALA A 307 -26.17 -13.73 -4.97
C ALA A 307 -25.81 -14.06 -6.44
N GLY A 308 -24.71 -14.77 -6.70
CA GLY A 308 -24.24 -15.14 -8.04
C GLY A 308 -23.90 -13.94 -8.95
N LYS A 309 -23.58 -12.77 -8.39
CA LYS A 309 -23.27 -11.56 -9.16
C LYS A 309 -21.76 -11.40 -9.35
N HIS A 310 -21.32 -11.37 -10.61
CA HIS A 310 -19.95 -10.96 -10.95
C HIS A 310 -19.84 -9.44 -10.92
N VAL A 311 -19.15 -8.92 -9.91
CA VAL A 311 -18.80 -7.50 -9.78
C VAL A 311 -17.48 -7.26 -10.50
N MET A 312 -17.39 -6.17 -11.29
CA MET A 312 -16.16 -5.76 -11.96
C MET A 312 -15.04 -5.55 -10.93
N SER A 313 -13.91 -6.23 -11.11
CA SER A 313 -12.67 -5.99 -10.39
C SER A 313 -11.69 -5.23 -11.28
N TYR A 314 -10.98 -4.26 -10.71
CA TYR A 314 -9.92 -3.55 -11.45
C TYR A 314 -8.68 -4.44 -11.52
N SER A 315 -8.04 -4.46 -12.69
CA SER A 315 -6.83 -5.24 -12.91
C SER A 315 -5.67 -4.71 -12.07
N SER A 316 -4.82 -5.61 -11.58
CA SER A 316 -3.64 -5.21 -10.79
C SER A 316 -2.62 -4.47 -11.66
N GLU A 317 -2.56 -4.78 -12.96
CA GLU A 317 -1.74 -4.08 -13.94
C GLU A 317 -2.15 -2.61 -14.05
N PHE A 318 -3.45 -2.34 -14.18
CA PHE A 318 -3.95 -0.98 -14.20
C PHE A 318 -3.64 -0.24 -12.89
N LEU A 319 -3.88 -0.89 -11.76
CA LEU A 319 -3.51 -0.33 -10.47
C LEU A 319 -2.03 0.02 -10.42
N SER A 320 -1.13 -0.84 -10.92
CA SER A 320 0.33 -0.67 -10.87
C SER A 320 0.84 0.56 -11.62
N GLU A 321 0.15 0.95 -12.69
CA GLU A 321 0.48 2.09 -13.55
C GLU A 321 0.09 3.43 -12.92
N LEU A 322 -0.73 3.44 -11.86
CA LEU A 322 -1.17 4.68 -11.20
C LEU A 322 -0.11 5.21 -10.22
N PRO A 323 0.21 6.53 -10.26
CA PRO A 323 1.17 7.19 -9.36
C PRO A 323 0.57 7.50 -7.98
N ILE A 324 0.18 6.45 -7.24
CA ILE A 324 -0.54 6.57 -5.96
C ILE A 324 0.29 7.32 -4.90
N LYS A 325 1.57 6.96 -4.73
CA LYS A 325 2.47 7.59 -3.73
C LYS A 325 2.69 9.07 -4.05
N TYR A 326 3.00 9.40 -5.30
CA TYR A 326 3.17 10.79 -5.76
C TYR A 326 1.92 11.66 -5.53
N LEU A 327 0.73 11.15 -5.89
CA LEU A 327 -0.53 11.86 -5.66
C LEU A 327 -0.77 12.14 -4.17
N LEU A 328 -0.47 11.17 -3.31
CA LEU A 328 -0.62 11.33 -1.86
C LEU A 328 0.35 12.37 -1.30
N GLN A 329 1.63 12.35 -1.72
CA GLN A 329 2.62 13.35 -1.32
C GLN A 329 2.20 14.76 -1.74
N GLN A 330 1.65 14.91 -2.96
CA GLN A 330 1.16 16.21 -3.41
C GLN A 330 -0.07 16.66 -2.61
N ALA A 331 -0.97 15.75 -2.25
CA ALA A 331 -2.10 16.03 -1.37
C ALA A 331 -1.65 16.45 0.04
N GLN A 332 -0.58 15.84 0.57
CA GLN A 332 0.04 16.21 1.84
C GLN A 332 0.66 17.61 1.81
N LYS A 333 1.39 17.96 0.73
CA LYS A 333 1.94 19.31 0.54
C LYS A 333 0.84 20.38 0.51
N ASP A 334 -0.33 20.05 -0.05
CA ASP A 334 -1.49 20.93 -0.18
C ASP A 334 -2.60 20.67 0.89
N GLN A 335 -2.21 20.34 2.13
CA GLN A 335 -3.14 19.93 3.20
C GLN A 335 -4.32 20.89 3.44
N SER A 336 -4.12 22.20 3.32
CA SER A 336 -5.16 23.22 3.53
C SER A 336 -6.29 23.16 2.49
N ARG A 337 -5.99 22.67 1.28
CA ARG A 337 -6.93 22.61 0.14
C ARG A 337 -7.64 21.26 0.02
N PHE A 338 -7.08 20.21 0.61
CA PHE A 338 -7.55 18.82 0.50
C PHE A 338 -7.84 18.13 1.85
N ALA A 339 -7.95 18.89 2.95
CA ALA A 339 -8.11 18.35 4.31
C ALA A 339 -9.20 17.27 4.46
N GLY A 340 -10.33 17.42 3.75
CA GLY A 340 -11.45 16.46 3.80
C GLY A 340 -11.25 15.16 3.01
N LEU A 341 -10.23 15.10 2.14
CA LEU A 341 -9.95 13.94 1.29
C LEU A 341 -8.72 13.16 1.74
N PHE A 342 -7.68 13.86 2.22
CA PHE A 342 -6.39 13.26 2.55
C PHE A 342 -6.49 12.18 3.64
N SER A 343 -7.22 12.44 4.73
CA SER A 343 -7.37 11.49 5.84
C SER A 343 -8.07 10.19 5.41
N SER A 344 -9.15 10.31 4.64
CA SER A 344 -9.88 9.17 4.09
C SER A 344 -9.04 8.40 3.07
N LEU A 345 -8.30 9.10 2.22
CA LEU A 345 -7.40 8.50 1.24
C LEU A 345 -6.25 7.75 1.90
N LEU A 346 -5.62 8.34 2.91
CA LEU A 346 -4.54 7.70 3.67
C LEU A 346 -5.02 6.45 4.41
N LYS A 347 -6.22 6.50 5.01
CA LYS A 347 -6.85 5.33 5.63
C LYS A 347 -7.03 4.20 4.62
N LEU A 348 -7.60 4.49 3.45
CA LEU A 348 -7.82 3.49 2.38
C LEU A 348 -6.50 2.97 1.81
N LEU A 349 -5.45 3.80 1.76
CA LEU A 349 -4.14 3.35 1.33
C LEU A 349 -3.50 2.42 2.35
N ALA A 350 -3.56 2.74 3.63
CA ALA A 350 -3.01 1.91 4.70
C ALA A 350 -3.69 0.52 4.76
N THR A 351 -4.96 0.43 4.39
CA THR A 351 -5.68 -0.85 4.33
C THR A 351 -5.36 -1.66 3.06
N HIS A 352 -5.37 -1.03 1.88
CA HIS A 352 -5.20 -1.76 0.61
C HIS A 352 -3.77 -1.88 0.10
N PHE A 353 -2.89 -0.95 0.46
CA PHE A 353 -1.51 -0.91 -0.01
C PHE A 353 -0.54 -0.58 1.15
N PRO A 354 -0.49 -1.42 2.20
CA PRO A 354 0.42 -1.19 3.34
C PRO A 354 1.90 -1.15 2.94
N HIS A 355 2.26 -1.81 1.84
CA HIS A 355 3.61 -1.81 1.27
C HIS A 355 4.02 -0.45 0.66
N LEU A 356 3.08 0.46 0.40
CA LEU A 356 3.37 1.84 -0.05
C LEU A 356 3.43 2.84 1.10
N SER A 357 2.97 2.44 2.30
CA SER A 357 2.93 3.26 3.51
C SER A 357 3.95 2.78 4.56
N LEU A 358 5.12 2.33 4.11
CA LEU A 358 6.21 1.98 5.03
C LEU A 358 6.80 3.25 5.65
N VAL A 359 7.07 3.20 6.96
CA VAL A 359 7.53 4.37 7.72
C VAL A 359 8.88 4.88 7.20
N GLU A 360 9.81 3.98 6.91
CA GLU A 360 11.15 4.34 6.43
C GLU A 360 11.10 5.11 5.10
N ASP A 361 10.18 4.73 4.22
CA ASP A 361 9.96 5.39 2.94
C ASP A 361 9.47 6.84 3.09
N TRP A 362 8.68 7.12 4.14
CA TRP A 362 8.16 8.46 4.43
C TRP A 362 9.19 9.33 5.18
N LEU A 363 10.01 8.71 6.04
CA LEU A 363 11.10 9.41 6.72
C LEU A 363 12.20 9.83 5.73
N ASP A 364 12.52 8.97 4.76
CA ASP A 364 13.46 9.29 3.69
C ASP A 364 12.96 10.48 2.85
N ASP A 365 11.64 10.54 2.58
CA ASP A 365 11.01 11.63 1.83
C ASP A 365 11.15 13.00 2.54
N ASP A 366 11.07 13.05 3.86
CA ASP A 366 11.25 14.29 4.65
C ASP A 366 12.71 14.78 4.58
N VAL A 367 13.68 13.86 4.68
CA VAL A 367 15.11 14.19 4.55
C VAL A 367 15.41 14.68 3.14
N ILE A 368 14.88 14.00 2.11
CA ILE A 368 15.04 14.35 0.70
C ILE A 368 14.41 15.72 0.38
N SER A 369 13.25 16.02 0.98
CA SER A 369 12.52 17.28 0.77
C SER A 369 13.28 18.50 1.32
N THR A 370 14.07 18.33 2.40
CA THR A 370 14.89 19.43 2.95
C THR A 370 16.09 19.82 2.07
N GLU A 371 16.52 18.93 1.16
CA GLU A 371 17.62 19.18 0.22
C GLU A 371 17.18 19.79 -1.12
N GLU A 372 15.87 20.08 -1.31
CA GLU A 372 15.34 20.76 -2.51
C GLU A 372 15.82 22.23 -2.57
N VAL A 373 17.09 22.43 -2.95
CA VAL A 373 17.60 23.75 -3.31
C VAL A 373 16.94 24.18 -4.63
N ASN A 374 15.99 25.12 -4.52
CA ASN A 374 15.41 25.87 -5.62
C ASN A 374 16.52 26.54 -6.46
N THR A 375 17.02 25.82 -7.46
CA THR A 375 17.77 26.43 -8.56
C THR A 375 16.82 26.56 -9.73
N LYS A 376 16.41 27.80 -10.00
CA LYS A 376 15.88 28.19 -11.30
C LYS A 376 17.04 27.96 -12.30
N ASP A 377 16.77 27.11 -13.28
CA ASP A 377 17.61 26.63 -14.38
C ASP A 377 18.57 25.46 -14.04
N PRO A 378 18.46 24.36 -14.82
CA PRO A 378 19.07 24.35 -16.14
C PRO A 378 18.06 24.16 -17.27
N SER A 379 18.19 25.00 -18.28
CA SER A 379 17.64 24.85 -19.61
C SER A 379 17.91 23.44 -20.18
N HIS A 380 16.83 22.83 -20.70
CA HIS A 380 16.79 21.74 -21.69
C HIS A 380 17.40 20.38 -21.29
N SER A 381 16.51 19.38 -21.19
CA SER A 381 16.73 17.97 -21.55
C SER A 381 18.14 17.46 -21.30
N VAL A 382 18.35 16.81 -20.14
CA VAL A 382 19.37 15.76 -20.11
C VAL A 382 18.89 14.72 -21.14
N LEU A 383 19.52 14.67 -22.31
CA LEU A 383 19.15 13.69 -23.33
C LEU A 383 19.37 12.28 -22.75
N SER A 384 18.43 11.38 -23.03
CA SER A 384 18.58 9.93 -22.81
C SER A 384 19.92 9.41 -23.35
N ALA A 385 20.41 10.01 -24.44
CA ALA A 385 21.73 9.73 -25.03
C ALA A 385 22.90 10.08 -24.08
N THR A 386 22.87 11.22 -23.40
CA THR A 386 23.95 11.64 -22.48
C THR A 386 24.00 10.75 -21.24
N ILE A 387 22.84 10.29 -20.76
CA ILE A 387 22.72 9.30 -19.69
C ILE A 387 23.32 7.97 -20.19
N SER A 388 22.86 7.45 -21.32
CA SER A 388 23.35 6.18 -21.88
C SER A 388 24.87 6.19 -22.13
N GLU A 389 25.42 7.25 -22.72
CA GLU A 389 26.87 7.40 -22.91
C GLU A 389 27.63 7.41 -21.59
N ALA A 390 27.10 8.08 -20.57
CA ALA A 390 27.76 8.16 -19.27
C ALA A 390 27.73 6.83 -18.50
N PHE A 391 26.68 6.02 -18.68
CA PHE A 391 26.60 4.68 -18.11
C PHE A 391 27.46 3.67 -18.88
N GLN A 392 27.62 3.81 -20.20
CA GLN A 392 28.52 2.95 -20.99
C GLN A 392 30.00 3.15 -20.66
N VAL A 393 30.40 4.35 -20.27
CA VAL A 393 31.80 4.74 -20.00
C VAL A 393 32.14 4.61 -18.50
N ILE A 394 31.29 3.96 -17.69
CA ILE A 394 31.50 3.84 -16.23
C ILE A 394 32.86 3.23 -15.88
N ASN A 395 33.24 2.16 -16.59
CA ASN A 395 34.47 1.42 -16.31
C ASN A 395 35.75 2.18 -16.71
N THR A 396 35.65 3.20 -17.56
CA THR A 396 36.80 3.98 -18.05
C THR A 396 36.85 5.40 -17.49
N ASN A 397 35.71 6.01 -17.15
CA ASN A 397 35.66 7.34 -16.52
C ASN A 397 34.46 7.49 -15.55
N PRO A 398 34.57 7.02 -14.30
CA PRO A 398 33.50 7.10 -13.31
C PRO A 398 33.14 8.53 -12.87
N SER A 399 34.03 9.51 -13.13
CA SER A 399 33.79 10.92 -12.75
C SER A 399 32.69 11.58 -13.58
N ARG A 400 32.53 11.20 -14.86
CA ARG A 400 31.48 11.72 -15.76
C ARG A 400 30.11 11.25 -15.27
N THR A 401 29.98 9.97 -14.94
CA THR A 401 28.77 9.37 -14.37
C THR A 401 28.41 10.02 -13.04
N GLY A 402 29.38 10.20 -12.13
CA GLY A 402 29.15 10.88 -10.85
C GLY A 402 28.65 12.32 -10.99
N ARG A 403 29.12 13.10 -11.98
CA ARG A 403 28.63 14.46 -12.25
C ARG A 403 27.18 14.46 -12.74
N ILE A 404 26.83 13.53 -13.62
CA ILE A 404 25.46 13.42 -14.16
C ILE A 404 24.50 12.96 -13.06
N LEU A 405 24.87 11.96 -12.24
CA LEU A 405 24.05 11.54 -11.09
C LEU A 405 23.79 12.72 -10.12
N LYS A 406 24.79 13.56 -9.85
CA LYS A 406 24.60 14.79 -9.06
C LYS A 406 23.65 15.80 -9.71
N GLN A 407 23.68 15.92 -11.03
CA GLN A 407 22.74 16.79 -11.75
C GLN A 407 21.33 16.23 -11.65
N LEU A 408 21.14 14.91 -11.80
CA LEU A 408 19.85 14.25 -11.63
C LEU A 408 19.30 14.42 -10.21
N LEU A 409 20.16 14.35 -9.18
CA LEU A 409 19.77 14.64 -7.80
C LEU A 409 19.33 16.10 -7.57
N LYS A 410 19.63 17.04 -8.47
CA LYS A 410 19.14 18.42 -8.36
C LYS A 410 17.83 18.66 -9.09
N MET A 411 17.44 17.78 -10.00
CA MET A 411 16.20 17.89 -10.76
C MET A 411 15.00 17.37 -9.95
N ARG A 412 13.80 17.77 -10.34
CA ARG A 412 12.57 17.26 -9.72
C ARG A 412 12.38 15.79 -10.07
N PRO A 413 11.92 14.93 -9.14
CA PRO A 413 11.73 13.50 -9.40
C PRO A 413 10.85 13.18 -10.61
N THR A 414 9.83 14.00 -10.87
CA THR A 414 8.94 13.87 -12.05
C THR A 414 9.64 14.05 -13.38
N ASP A 415 10.66 14.91 -13.44
CA ASP A 415 11.41 15.20 -14.68
C ASP A 415 12.44 14.09 -14.97
N VAL A 416 12.88 13.35 -13.94
CA VAL A 416 13.85 12.24 -14.06
C VAL A 416 13.16 10.91 -14.42
N TRP A 417 11.89 10.74 -14.03
CA TRP A 417 11.14 9.50 -14.21
C TRP A 417 11.14 8.91 -15.64
N PRO A 418 11.01 9.69 -16.73
CA PRO A 418 11.04 9.14 -18.10
C PRO A 418 12.34 8.40 -18.44
N HIS A 419 13.42 8.66 -17.70
CA HIS A 419 14.72 8.00 -17.86
C HIS A 419 14.92 6.80 -16.91
N ALA A 420 13.93 6.44 -16.11
CA ALA A 420 14.03 5.37 -15.11
C ALA A 420 14.32 4.00 -15.74
N ASP A 421 13.70 3.67 -16.88
CA ASP A 421 13.93 2.39 -17.56
C ASP A 421 15.39 2.23 -17.98
N LEU A 422 15.96 3.24 -18.64
CA LEU A 422 17.38 3.30 -19.00
C LEU A 422 18.28 3.20 -17.77
N PHE A 423 17.95 3.95 -16.71
CA PHE A 423 18.69 3.94 -15.45
C PHE A 423 18.74 2.55 -14.82
N THR A 424 17.59 1.85 -14.76
CA THR A 424 17.51 0.49 -14.23
C THR A 424 18.22 -0.53 -15.11
N GLY A 425 18.18 -0.37 -16.44
CA GLY A 425 18.89 -1.26 -17.37
C GLY A 425 20.41 -1.32 -17.13
N TYR A 426 21.00 -0.23 -16.63
CA TYR A 426 22.42 -0.17 -16.28
C TYR A 426 22.76 -0.62 -14.85
N PHE A 427 21.79 -1.09 -14.04
CA PHE A 427 22.04 -1.49 -12.66
C PHE A 427 23.19 -2.51 -12.53
N ARG A 428 23.30 -3.48 -13.45
CA ARG A 428 24.39 -4.48 -13.42
C ARG A 428 25.77 -3.89 -13.69
N THR A 429 25.87 -2.87 -14.53
CA THR A 429 27.16 -2.22 -14.85
C THR A 429 27.76 -1.47 -13.66
N ILE A 430 26.93 -1.15 -12.66
CA ILE A 430 27.33 -0.47 -11.43
C ILE A 430 27.96 -1.45 -10.42
N LEU A 431 27.68 -2.74 -10.58
CA LEU A 431 28.21 -3.83 -9.76
C LEU A 431 29.60 -4.30 -10.23
N ASP A 432 30.14 -3.72 -11.30
CA ASP A 432 31.48 -4.06 -11.80
C ASP A 432 32.57 -3.57 -10.83
N GLU A 433 33.69 -4.30 -10.76
CA GLU A 433 34.77 -4.07 -9.77
C GLU A 433 35.47 -2.71 -9.94
N ASN A 434 35.40 -2.12 -11.13
CA ASN A 434 36.05 -0.84 -11.45
C ASN A 434 35.23 0.39 -11.02
N VAL A 435 34.02 0.19 -10.49
CA VAL A 435 33.13 1.29 -10.12
C VAL A 435 33.43 1.77 -8.70
N PRO A 436 33.78 3.06 -8.50
CA PRO A 436 33.99 3.60 -7.16
C PRO A 436 32.70 3.57 -6.33
N LYS A 437 32.83 3.23 -5.04
CA LYS A 437 31.72 3.26 -4.06
C LYS A 437 30.93 4.59 -4.07
N TYR A 438 31.63 5.70 -4.31
CA TYR A 438 31.00 7.01 -4.45
C TYR A 438 29.90 7.07 -5.52
N VAL A 439 30.11 6.44 -6.68
CA VAL A 439 29.13 6.39 -7.77
C VAL A 439 27.97 5.46 -7.41
N GLN A 440 28.25 4.34 -6.73
CA GLN A 440 27.24 3.40 -6.25
C GLN A 440 26.30 4.06 -5.21
N ASP A 441 26.84 4.88 -4.31
CA ASP A 441 26.04 5.63 -3.33
C ASP A 441 25.21 6.73 -3.97
N LEU A 442 25.75 7.48 -4.94
CA LEU A 442 24.98 8.45 -5.71
C LEU A 442 23.85 7.78 -6.50
N TYR A 443 24.10 6.60 -7.05
CA TYR A 443 23.08 5.81 -7.74
C TYR A 443 21.96 5.38 -6.78
N LYS A 444 22.30 4.88 -5.59
CA LYS A 444 21.33 4.57 -4.53
C LYS A 444 20.45 5.77 -4.18
N GLN A 445 21.03 6.96 -4.00
CA GLN A 445 20.27 8.17 -3.71
C GLN A 445 19.32 8.54 -4.86
N CYS A 446 19.77 8.45 -6.12
CA CYS A 446 18.91 8.70 -7.28
C CYS A 446 17.75 7.70 -7.33
N TRP A 447 18.03 6.43 -7.03
CA TRP A 447 17.02 5.37 -6.98
C TRP A 447 15.96 5.64 -5.90
N LEU A 448 16.38 6.02 -4.69
CA LEU A 448 15.46 6.37 -3.60
C LEU A 448 14.58 7.57 -3.98
N ARG A 449 15.12 8.58 -4.68
CA ARG A 449 14.32 9.69 -5.20
C ARG A 449 13.29 9.24 -6.25
N LEU A 450 13.64 8.30 -7.13
CA LEU A 450 12.69 7.74 -8.09
C LEU A 450 11.60 6.89 -7.41
N ASN A 451 11.93 6.23 -6.29
CA ASN A 451 10.99 5.44 -5.49
C ASN A 451 9.85 6.28 -4.88
N THR A 452 10.02 7.61 -4.80
CA THR A 452 8.98 8.54 -4.31
C THR A 452 7.83 8.71 -5.31
N VAL A 453 8.10 8.56 -6.61
CA VAL A 453 7.15 8.88 -7.69
C VAL A 453 6.26 7.69 -8.00
N LEU A 454 6.86 6.60 -8.52
CA LEU A 454 6.16 5.43 -9.04
C LEU A 454 6.88 4.14 -8.57
N PRO A 455 6.78 3.83 -7.26
CA PRO A 455 7.55 2.76 -6.64
C PRO A 455 7.31 1.39 -7.28
N ARG A 456 6.05 0.99 -7.51
CA ARG A 456 5.72 -0.35 -8.03
C ARG A 456 6.34 -0.62 -9.39
N SER A 457 6.24 0.31 -10.34
CA SER A 457 6.88 0.14 -11.64
C SER A 457 8.41 0.16 -11.54
N LEU A 458 8.98 0.96 -10.63
CA LEU A 458 10.43 0.99 -10.40
C LEU A 458 10.92 -0.37 -9.88
N TRP A 459 10.20 -0.97 -8.92
CA TRP A 459 10.55 -2.29 -8.37
C TRP A 459 10.56 -3.35 -9.46
N VAL A 460 9.52 -3.41 -10.30
CA VAL A 460 9.45 -4.35 -11.44
C VAL A 460 10.62 -4.14 -12.40
N MET A 461 10.91 -2.88 -12.78
CA MET A 461 12.04 -2.55 -13.65
C MET A 461 13.38 -2.99 -13.03
N THR A 462 13.58 -2.77 -11.73
CA THR A 462 14.82 -3.16 -11.04
C THR A 462 15.01 -4.66 -10.97
N ILE A 463 13.95 -5.41 -10.67
CA ILE A 463 14.00 -6.88 -10.59
C ILE A 463 14.28 -7.45 -11.98
N ASN A 464 13.57 -6.97 -13.01
CA ASN A 464 13.79 -7.40 -14.39
C ASN A 464 15.20 -7.06 -14.88
N ALA A 465 15.73 -5.91 -14.50
CA ALA A 465 17.10 -5.52 -14.81
C ALA A 465 18.15 -6.41 -14.12
N LEU A 466 17.82 -7.08 -13.02
CA LEU A 466 18.76 -7.87 -12.22
C LEU A 466 18.69 -9.39 -12.43
N LEU A 467 17.69 -9.88 -13.18
CA LEU A 467 17.54 -11.31 -13.50
C LEU A 467 18.73 -11.87 -14.32
N PRO A 468 19.33 -13.03 -13.98
CA PRO A 468 20.39 -13.63 -14.77
C PRO A 468 20.05 -13.72 -16.27
N VAL A 469 21.06 -13.60 -17.15
CA VAL A 469 20.87 -13.49 -18.63
C VAL A 469 20.05 -14.65 -19.20
N GLU A 470 20.11 -15.82 -18.57
CA GLU A 470 19.40 -17.06 -18.92
C GLU A 470 17.87 -16.96 -18.76
N ASN A 471 17.37 -16.11 -17.85
CA ASN A 471 15.93 -15.97 -17.54
C ASN A 471 15.26 -14.76 -18.22
N ARG A 472 15.94 -14.06 -19.14
CA ARG A 472 15.40 -12.86 -19.83
C ARG A 472 14.15 -13.11 -20.67
N ALA A 473 13.80 -14.37 -20.95
CA ALA A 473 12.60 -14.71 -21.72
C ALA A 473 11.29 -14.43 -20.94
N ILE A 474 11.34 -14.29 -19.62
CA ILE A 474 10.16 -14.05 -18.77
C ILE A 474 10.29 -12.68 -18.12
N SER A 475 9.64 -11.66 -18.68
CA SER A 475 9.46 -10.38 -17.98
C SER A 475 8.54 -10.62 -16.79
N LEU A 476 9.05 -10.46 -15.57
CA LEU A 476 8.24 -10.60 -14.38
C LEU A 476 7.24 -9.43 -14.32
N THR A 477 5.98 -9.77 -14.12
CA THR A 477 4.90 -8.82 -13.86
C THR A 477 4.76 -8.58 -12.35
N GLN A 478 4.09 -7.49 -11.98
CA GLN A 478 3.79 -7.18 -10.58
C GLN A 478 3.03 -8.31 -9.87
N GLU A 479 2.16 -9.02 -10.59
CA GLU A 479 1.40 -10.16 -10.05
C GLU A 479 2.30 -11.34 -9.69
N ASN A 480 3.27 -11.67 -10.56
CA ASN A 480 4.20 -12.77 -10.30
C ASN A 480 5.08 -12.49 -9.07
N ILE A 481 5.52 -11.24 -8.92
CA ILE A 481 6.34 -10.81 -7.79
C ILE A 481 5.54 -10.82 -6.49
N ALA A 482 4.26 -10.44 -6.54
CA ALA A 482 3.42 -10.43 -5.36
C ALA A 482 3.00 -11.86 -4.93
N ILE A 483 2.92 -12.81 -5.87
CA ILE A 483 2.70 -14.24 -5.56
C ILE A 483 3.95 -14.87 -4.93
N ASP A 484 5.12 -14.64 -5.51
CA ASP A 484 6.40 -15.18 -5.03
C ASP A 484 7.44 -14.05 -4.83
N PRO A 485 7.47 -13.43 -3.63
CA PRO A 485 8.38 -12.32 -3.34
C PRO A 485 9.85 -12.74 -3.31
N LEU A 486 10.16 -14.03 -3.22
CA LEU A 486 11.53 -14.55 -3.19
C LEU A 486 12.24 -14.44 -4.54
N GLN A 487 11.52 -14.19 -5.62
CA GLN A 487 12.10 -13.91 -6.93
C GLN A 487 13.04 -12.69 -6.90
N VAL A 488 12.82 -11.75 -5.97
CA VAL A 488 13.70 -10.59 -5.75
C VAL A 488 15.11 -11.02 -5.36
N LEU A 489 15.25 -12.12 -4.61
CA LEU A 489 16.54 -12.63 -4.14
C LEU A 489 17.27 -13.47 -5.20
N ARG A 490 16.59 -13.90 -6.28
CA ARG A 490 17.19 -14.61 -7.43
C ARG A 490 17.88 -13.65 -8.40
N CYS A 491 18.69 -12.76 -7.84
CA CYS A 491 19.41 -11.71 -8.53
C CYS A 491 20.89 -12.08 -8.77
N ASP A 492 21.61 -11.24 -9.52
CA ASP A 492 23.06 -11.39 -9.72
C ASP A 492 23.81 -11.44 -8.37
N GLN A 493 24.58 -12.52 -8.14
CA GLN A 493 25.24 -12.79 -6.85
C GLN A 493 26.18 -11.67 -6.40
N ARG A 494 26.71 -10.87 -7.33
CA ARG A 494 27.59 -9.72 -7.04
C ARG A 494 26.93 -8.67 -6.14
N ILE A 495 25.60 -8.62 -6.09
CA ILE A 495 24.84 -7.71 -5.22
C ILE A 495 25.12 -7.99 -3.74
N PHE A 496 25.28 -9.27 -3.35
CA PHE A 496 25.57 -9.66 -1.97
C PHE A 496 26.99 -9.26 -1.51
N ARG A 497 27.76 -8.57 -2.35
CA ARG A 497 29.06 -7.96 -2.03
C ARG A 497 29.10 -6.45 -2.28
N CYS A 498 27.96 -5.84 -2.63
CA CYS A 498 27.82 -4.40 -2.84
C CYS A 498 26.77 -3.83 -1.87
N SER A 499 27.21 -3.03 -0.89
CA SER A 499 26.33 -2.50 0.16
C SER A 499 25.26 -1.56 -0.38
N SER A 500 25.59 -0.65 -1.32
CA SER A 500 24.62 0.29 -1.90
C SER A 500 23.56 -0.42 -2.76
N GLY A 501 23.94 -1.47 -3.50
CA GLY A 501 23.02 -2.27 -4.31
C GLY A 501 22.13 -3.17 -3.45
N LEU A 502 22.70 -3.81 -2.43
CA LEU A 502 21.95 -4.65 -1.50
C LEU A 502 20.91 -3.84 -0.72
N ALA A 503 21.22 -2.61 -0.30
CA ALA A 503 20.25 -1.73 0.36
C ALA A 503 18.99 -1.50 -0.49
N ILE A 504 19.15 -1.33 -1.81
CA ILE A 504 18.03 -1.21 -2.75
C ILE A 504 17.22 -2.51 -2.80
N ILE A 505 17.89 -3.65 -2.93
CA ILE A 505 17.22 -4.96 -2.98
C ILE A 505 16.50 -5.28 -1.67
N LEU A 506 17.06 -4.96 -0.51
CA LEU A 506 16.42 -5.14 0.78
C LEU A 506 15.15 -4.29 0.91
N ARG A 507 15.18 -3.04 0.42
CA ARG A 507 13.99 -2.18 0.35
C ARG A 507 12.92 -2.79 -0.57
N VAL A 508 13.30 -3.25 -1.77
CA VAL A 508 12.37 -3.91 -2.70
C VAL A 508 11.80 -5.19 -2.09
N LEU A 509 12.62 -6.01 -1.43
CA LEU A 509 12.19 -7.25 -0.75
C LEU A 509 11.20 -6.96 0.37
N GLN A 510 11.46 -5.95 1.21
CA GLN A 510 10.53 -5.55 2.28
C GLN A 510 9.15 -5.19 1.71
N THR A 511 9.14 -4.42 0.63
CA THR A 511 7.91 -3.99 -0.04
C THR A 511 7.20 -5.15 -0.75
N SER A 512 7.93 -6.09 -1.36
CA SER A 512 7.35 -7.25 -2.03
C SER A 512 6.76 -8.25 -1.03
N LEU A 513 7.43 -8.50 0.11
CA LEU A 513 6.89 -9.30 1.21
C LEU A 513 5.60 -8.68 1.76
N ALA A 514 5.59 -7.37 2.00
CA ALA A 514 4.39 -6.65 2.43
C ALA A 514 3.27 -6.68 1.37
N ALA A 515 3.61 -6.64 0.08
CA ALA A 515 2.65 -6.78 -1.02
C ALA A 515 2.05 -8.20 -1.09
N SER A 516 2.86 -9.25 -0.95
CA SER A 516 2.42 -10.65 -0.88
C SER A 516 1.42 -10.87 0.25
N ARG A 517 1.73 -10.39 1.47
CA ARG A 517 0.83 -10.46 2.64
C ARG A 517 -0.55 -9.87 2.32
N CYS A 518 -0.58 -8.70 1.68
CA CYS A 518 -1.81 -8.00 1.32
C CYS A 518 -2.57 -8.74 0.21
N GLN A 519 -1.89 -9.22 -0.82
CA GLN A 519 -2.51 -9.99 -1.90
C GLN A 519 -3.13 -11.28 -1.37
N LEU A 520 -2.43 -12.01 -0.49
CA LEU A 520 -2.96 -13.21 0.13
C LEU A 520 -4.21 -12.92 1.00
N ALA A 521 -4.19 -11.81 1.75
CA ALA A 521 -5.36 -11.37 2.52
C ALA A 521 -6.55 -11.06 1.60
N ARG A 522 -6.30 -10.32 0.50
CA ARG A 522 -7.29 -9.98 -0.51
C ARG A 522 -7.83 -11.22 -1.23
N HIS A 523 -6.98 -12.18 -1.55
CA HIS A 523 -7.36 -13.42 -2.22
C HIS A 523 -8.28 -14.30 -1.37
N ILE A 524 -8.16 -14.27 -0.03
CA ILE A 524 -9.14 -14.92 0.85
C ILE A 524 -10.49 -14.22 0.76
N LEU A 525 -10.51 -12.89 0.82
CA LEU A 525 -11.74 -12.10 0.77
C LEU A 525 -12.46 -12.16 -0.58
N ASP A 526 -11.71 -12.23 -1.69
CA ASP A 526 -12.29 -12.36 -3.05
C ASP A 526 -12.88 -13.77 -3.29
N ASN A 527 -12.43 -14.79 -2.54
CA ASN A 527 -12.86 -16.18 -2.70
C ASN A 527 -13.38 -16.78 -1.37
N PRO A 528 -14.48 -16.28 -0.77
CA PRO A 528 -15.09 -16.87 0.42
C PRO A 528 -15.59 -18.29 0.16
N LEU A 529 -15.50 -19.15 1.18
CA LEU A 529 -15.93 -20.55 1.08
C LEU A 529 -17.46 -20.62 0.99
N THR A 530 -18.00 -20.85 -0.21
CA THR A 530 -19.45 -20.89 -0.45
C THR A 530 -20.01 -22.31 -0.37
N GLU A 531 -19.19 -23.33 -0.63
CA GLU A 531 -19.55 -24.75 -0.54
C GLU A 531 -18.58 -25.52 0.38
N ARG A 532 -19.12 -26.32 1.30
CA ARG A 532 -18.35 -27.22 2.19
C ARG A 532 -17.95 -28.52 1.49
N VAL A 533 -17.40 -28.45 0.29
CA VAL A 533 -16.95 -29.65 -0.44
C VAL A 533 -15.52 -29.43 -0.93
N GLY A 534 -14.54 -29.94 -0.16
CA GLY A 534 -13.11 -29.81 -0.43
C GLY A 534 -12.25 -30.14 0.80
N GLN A 535 -10.91 -30.05 0.67
CA GLN A 535 -9.94 -30.25 1.77
C GLN A 535 -9.99 -29.15 2.85
N LEU A 536 -10.64 -28.01 2.59
CA LEU A 536 -10.77 -26.89 3.53
C LEU A 536 -12.21 -26.82 4.02
N THR A 537 -12.42 -27.07 5.31
CA THR A 537 -13.76 -27.20 5.88
C THR A 537 -14.20 -25.95 6.63
N CYS A 538 -13.24 -25.14 7.10
CA CYS A 538 -13.47 -23.91 7.85
C CYS A 538 -12.65 -22.73 7.31
N GLU A 539 -13.20 -21.50 7.41
CA GLU A 539 -12.46 -20.27 7.08
C GLU A 539 -11.25 -20.05 8.01
N SER A 540 -11.35 -20.52 9.27
CA SER A 540 -10.24 -20.48 10.23
C SER A 540 -9.02 -21.29 9.77
N GLU A 541 -9.22 -22.49 9.22
CA GLU A 541 -8.13 -23.33 8.69
C GLU A 541 -7.42 -22.63 7.52
N ARG A 542 -8.18 -21.91 6.69
CA ARG A 542 -7.62 -21.16 5.56
C ARG A 542 -6.83 -19.94 6.03
N GLU A 543 -7.28 -19.26 7.08
CA GLU A 543 -6.52 -18.17 7.69
C GLU A 543 -5.23 -18.68 8.33
N GLU A 544 -5.26 -19.84 9.01
CA GLU A 544 -4.08 -20.50 9.56
C GLU A 544 -3.07 -20.88 8.47
N LEU A 545 -3.54 -21.48 7.37
CA LEU A 545 -2.68 -21.80 6.22
C LEU A 545 -2.06 -20.56 5.59
N ARG A 546 -2.80 -19.44 5.53
CA ARG A 546 -2.24 -18.16 5.06
C ARG A 546 -1.13 -17.67 5.97
N LEU A 547 -1.33 -17.69 7.28
CA LEU A 547 -0.32 -17.26 8.25
C LEU A 547 0.92 -18.18 8.22
N ALA A 548 0.70 -19.49 8.06
CA ALA A 548 1.77 -20.47 7.87
C ALA A 548 2.56 -20.21 6.58
N LEU A 549 1.89 -19.88 5.47
CA LEU A 549 2.55 -19.54 4.21
C LEU A 549 3.38 -18.26 4.31
N ILE A 550 2.82 -17.21 4.93
CA ILE A 550 3.51 -15.93 5.13
C ILE A 550 4.77 -16.13 5.99
N SER A 551 4.65 -16.83 7.12
CA SER A 551 5.80 -17.11 8.00
C SER A 551 6.85 -18.02 7.34
N ALA A 552 6.43 -18.97 6.49
CA ALA A 552 7.35 -19.78 5.70
C ALA A 552 8.10 -18.93 4.66
N GLN A 553 7.41 -18.05 3.93
CA GLN A 553 8.04 -17.16 2.95
C GLN A 553 9.07 -16.23 3.60
N GLU A 554 8.73 -15.65 4.74
CA GLU A 554 9.64 -14.74 5.44
C GLU A 554 10.81 -15.45 6.09
N SER A 555 10.58 -16.63 6.69
CA SER A 555 11.68 -17.41 7.24
C SER A 555 12.66 -17.82 6.15
N LEU A 556 12.16 -18.21 4.96
CA LEU A 556 13.01 -18.50 3.81
C LEU A 556 13.78 -17.27 3.32
N ALA A 557 13.15 -16.09 3.27
CA ALA A 557 13.83 -14.84 2.94
C ALA A 557 14.98 -14.53 3.92
N VAL A 558 14.73 -14.71 5.23
CA VAL A 558 15.74 -14.55 6.27
C VAL A 558 16.89 -15.55 6.10
N GLN A 559 16.58 -16.82 5.81
CA GLN A 559 17.60 -17.86 5.61
C GLN A 559 18.51 -17.54 4.42
N ILE A 560 17.94 -17.14 3.28
CA ILE A 560 18.73 -16.74 2.10
C ILE A 560 19.66 -15.55 2.43
N LEU A 561 19.15 -14.56 3.18
CA LEU A 561 19.96 -13.43 3.61
C LEU A 561 21.08 -13.84 4.59
N LEU A 562 20.80 -14.76 5.52
CA LEU A 562 21.80 -15.31 6.43
C LEU A 562 22.89 -16.08 5.66
N GLU A 563 22.51 -16.94 4.73
CA GLU A 563 23.45 -17.68 3.88
C GLU A 563 24.34 -16.73 3.06
N SER A 564 23.79 -15.60 2.59
CA SER A 564 24.58 -14.59 1.87
C SER A 564 25.69 -13.93 2.71
N CYS A 565 25.59 -14.00 4.03
CA CYS A 565 26.59 -13.49 4.97
C CYS A 565 27.82 -14.41 5.14
N LEU A 566 27.78 -15.62 4.58
CA LEU A 566 28.90 -16.56 4.64
C LEU A 566 30.11 -16.03 3.86
N GLU A 567 31.30 -16.29 4.39
CA GLU A 567 32.57 -15.93 3.76
C GLU A 567 32.88 -16.93 2.66
N THR A 568 33.17 -16.42 1.47
CA THR A 568 33.62 -17.25 0.34
C THR A 568 35.13 -17.16 0.17
N GLU A 569 35.73 -18.12 -0.52
CA GLU A 569 37.17 -18.11 -0.81
C GLU A 569 37.58 -16.90 -1.67
N GLU A 570 36.68 -16.43 -2.54
CA GLU A 570 36.86 -15.22 -3.36
C GLU A 570 36.99 -13.95 -2.51
N ASP A 571 36.23 -13.87 -1.41
CA ASP A 571 36.26 -12.71 -0.49
C ASP A 571 37.63 -12.57 0.19
N ARG A 572 38.38 -13.67 0.35
CA ARG A 572 39.74 -13.67 0.90
C ARG A 572 40.79 -13.30 -0.15
N ALA A 573 40.52 -13.58 -1.41
CA ALA A 573 41.45 -13.37 -2.51
C ALA A 573 41.48 -11.90 -2.97
N LYS A 574 40.35 -11.18 -2.95
CA LYS A 574 40.28 -9.79 -3.43
C LYS A 574 40.45 -8.77 -2.30
N PRO A 575 41.33 -7.76 -2.46
CA PRO A 575 41.51 -6.72 -1.46
C PRO A 575 40.24 -5.85 -1.32
N GLY A 576 39.81 -5.61 -0.08
CA GLY A 576 38.65 -4.75 0.23
C GLY A 576 37.29 -5.45 0.24
N GLN A 577 37.19 -6.67 -0.28
CA GLN A 577 35.92 -7.42 -0.33
C GLN A 577 35.45 -7.87 1.07
N LEU A 578 36.38 -8.15 2.00
CA LEU A 578 36.04 -8.41 3.41
C LEU A 578 35.38 -7.22 4.10
N LEU A 579 35.82 -5.99 3.80
CA LEU A 579 35.20 -4.77 4.34
C LEU A 579 33.81 -4.56 3.75
N ALA A 580 33.66 -4.78 2.43
CA ALA A 580 32.36 -4.75 1.78
C ALA A 580 31.40 -5.80 2.36
N LEU A 581 31.90 -7.01 2.65
CA LEU A 581 31.15 -8.07 3.32
C LEU A 581 30.71 -7.66 4.74
N GLN A 582 31.57 -6.96 5.49
CA GLN A 582 31.22 -6.45 6.81
C GLN A 582 30.10 -5.40 6.75
N GLU A 583 30.12 -4.51 5.75
CA GLU A 583 29.02 -3.55 5.53
C GLU A 583 27.72 -4.27 5.15
N VAL A 584 27.80 -5.26 4.26
CA VAL A 584 26.66 -6.10 3.87
C VAL A 584 26.07 -6.82 5.09
N ARG A 585 26.92 -7.42 5.93
CA ARG A 585 26.50 -8.05 7.19
C ARG A 585 25.79 -7.06 8.10
N SER A 586 26.31 -5.84 8.25
CA SER A 586 25.68 -4.80 9.06
C SER A 586 24.30 -4.41 8.52
N LEU A 587 24.14 -4.27 7.20
CA LEU A 587 22.86 -3.98 6.56
C LEU A 587 21.86 -5.11 6.77
N ILE A 588 22.27 -6.36 6.54
CA ILE A 588 21.42 -7.54 6.75
C ILE A 588 21.03 -7.66 8.22
N CYS A 589 21.96 -7.49 9.16
CA CYS A 589 21.65 -7.51 10.59
C CYS A 589 20.66 -6.41 10.98
N SER A 590 20.82 -5.19 10.47
CA SER A 590 19.87 -4.09 10.69
C SER A 590 18.48 -4.43 10.14
N PHE A 591 18.42 -5.04 8.96
CA PHE A 591 17.16 -5.49 8.36
C PHE A 591 16.48 -6.59 9.17
N LEU A 592 17.23 -7.63 9.55
CA LEU A 592 16.74 -8.73 10.39
C LEU A 592 16.29 -8.23 11.77
N HIS A 593 16.98 -7.24 12.32
CA HIS A 593 16.58 -6.59 13.56
C HIS A 593 15.17 -5.98 13.46
N GLN A 594 14.89 -5.21 12.40
CA GLN A 594 13.56 -4.62 12.18
C GLN A 594 12.49 -5.69 11.97
N ILE A 595 12.81 -6.75 11.22
CA ILE A 595 11.90 -7.88 11.03
C ILE A 595 11.55 -8.55 12.35
N PHE A 596 12.54 -8.87 13.19
CA PHE A 596 12.32 -9.52 14.48
C PHE A 596 11.60 -8.62 15.49
N ILE A 597 11.72 -7.30 15.39
CA ILE A 597 10.90 -6.36 16.16
C ILE A 597 9.45 -6.43 15.69
N SER A 598 9.22 -6.46 14.37
CA SER A 598 7.88 -6.48 13.80
C SER A 598 7.13 -7.79 14.07
N ASP A 599 7.83 -8.93 14.01
CA ASP A 599 7.30 -10.25 14.31
C ASP A 599 8.32 -11.10 15.11
N PRO A 600 8.15 -11.22 16.44
CA PRO A 600 9.03 -12.03 17.28
C PRO A 600 8.84 -13.54 17.05
N ALA A 601 7.69 -13.98 16.53
CA ALA A 601 7.44 -15.40 16.27
C ALA A 601 8.30 -15.90 15.11
N LEU A 602 8.56 -15.04 14.12
CA LEU A 602 9.48 -15.33 13.02
C LEU A 602 10.91 -15.58 13.52
N ALA A 603 11.39 -14.81 14.51
CA ALA A 603 12.68 -15.05 15.14
C ALA A 603 12.76 -16.45 15.75
N LYS A 604 11.70 -16.87 16.47
CA LYS A 604 11.60 -18.23 16.99
C LYS A 604 11.63 -19.27 15.86
N LEU A 605 10.85 -19.10 14.80
CA LEU A 605 10.80 -20.03 13.67
C LEU A 605 12.17 -20.23 13.01
N VAL A 606 12.89 -19.15 12.70
CA VAL A 606 14.23 -19.20 12.08
C VAL A 606 15.23 -19.97 12.95
N HIS A 607 15.21 -19.73 14.27
CA HIS A 607 16.10 -20.45 15.19
C HIS A 607 15.71 -21.93 15.41
N PHE A 608 14.44 -22.28 15.21
CA PHE A 608 13.98 -23.68 15.22
C PHE A 608 14.26 -24.42 13.91
N GLN A 609 14.39 -23.70 12.80
CA GLN A 609 14.90 -24.22 11.52
C GLN A 609 16.42 -24.42 11.58
N GLY A 610 17.13 -23.49 12.21
CA GLY A 610 18.59 -23.50 12.31
C GLY A 610 19.26 -22.83 11.11
N TYR A 611 20.53 -22.48 11.27
CA TYR A 611 21.40 -21.90 10.24
C TYR A 611 22.88 -22.18 10.60
N PRO A 612 23.84 -21.98 9.67
CA PRO A 612 25.26 -22.28 9.90
C PRO A 612 25.83 -21.59 11.15
N ARG A 613 26.63 -22.33 11.94
CA ARG A 613 27.11 -21.90 13.26
C ARG A 613 28.07 -20.72 13.21
N GLU A 614 28.77 -20.55 12.09
CA GLU A 614 29.71 -19.45 11.84
C GLU A 614 28.99 -18.10 11.95
N LEU A 615 27.72 -18.06 11.54
CA LEU A 615 26.90 -16.86 11.54
C LEU A 615 26.43 -16.45 12.95
N LEU A 616 26.43 -17.34 13.94
CA LEU A 616 25.98 -17.04 15.31
C LEU A 616 26.77 -15.88 15.93
N SER A 617 28.08 -15.83 15.67
CA SER A 617 28.94 -14.75 16.16
C SER A 617 28.54 -13.39 15.58
N ILE A 618 28.10 -13.38 14.32
CA ILE A 618 27.71 -12.18 13.56
C ILE A 618 26.30 -11.75 13.95
N THR A 619 25.33 -12.69 13.98
CA THR A 619 23.93 -12.38 14.28
C THR A 619 23.74 -11.90 15.70
N VAL A 620 24.37 -12.54 16.69
CA VAL A 620 24.23 -12.16 18.10
C VAL A 620 24.84 -10.79 18.39
N GLN A 621 25.96 -10.44 17.75
CA GLN A 621 26.60 -9.13 17.92
C GLN A 621 25.93 -8.03 17.08
N GLY A 622 25.48 -8.37 15.88
CA GLY A 622 24.91 -7.43 14.91
C GLY A 622 23.43 -7.12 15.10
N ILE A 623 22.65 -8.02 15.73
CA ILE A 623 21.20 -7.88 15.92
C ILE A 623 20.89 -7.64 17.41
N PRO A 624 20.54 -6.41 17.83
CA PRO A 624 20.27 -6.09 19.23
C PRO A 624 19.05 -6.82 19.83
N SER A 625 18.07 -7.21 19.00
CA SER A 625 16.85 -7.89 19.44
C SER A 625 17.05 -9.38 19.77
N MET A 626 18.26 -9.93 19.62
CA MET A 626 18.55 -11.37 19.85
C MET A 626 18.39 -11.83 21.30
N HIS A 627 18.31 -10.91 22.26
CA HIS A 627 18.04 -11.25 23.66
C HIS A 627 16.68 -11.95 23.86
N ILE A 628 15.72 -11.75 22.94
CA ILE A 628 14.42 -12.44 22.95
C ILE A 628 14.56 -13.96 22.82
N CYS A 629 15.66 -14.45 22.23
CA CYS A 629 15.91 -15.87 22.05
C CYS A 629 16.01 -16.62 23.39
N LEU A 630 16.40 -15.95 24.47
CA LEU A 630 16.48 -16.54 25.81
C LEU A 630 15.14 -17.12 26.31
N ASP A 631 14.03 -16.64 25.75
CA ASP A 631 12.67 -17.02 26.17
C ASP A 631 12.27 -18.40 25.64
N PHE A 632 12.68 -18.72 24.41
CA PHE A 632 12.32 -19.97 23.73
C PHE A 632 13.46 -20.98 23.63
N ILE A 633 14.69 -20.63 24.02
CA ILE A 633 15.81 -21.58 24.12
C ILE A 633 15.47 -22.82 24.97
N PRO A 634 14.81 -22.71 26.15
CA PRO A 634 14.44 -23.90 26.93
C PRO A 634 13.53 -24.86 26.15
N GLU A 635 12.71 -24.34 25.24
CA GLU A 635 11.86 -25.14 24.35
C GLU A 635 12.68 -25.77 23.21
N LEU A 636 13.68 -25.05 22.69
CA LEU A 636 14.59 -25.56 21.67
C LEU A 636 15.49 -26.69 22.21
N LEU A 637 15.95 -26.61 23.47
CA LEU A 637 16.72 -27.67 24.14
C LEU A 637 15.91 -28.95 24.37
N ARG A 638 14.57 -28.85 24.44
CA ARG A 638 13.67 -30.02 24.61
C ARG A 638 13.39 -30.74 23.30
N GLN A 639 13.84 -30.22 22.15
CA GLN A 639 13.63 -30.88 20.86
C GLN A 639 14.37 -32.23 20.80
N PRO A 640 13.80 -33.25 20.15
CA PRO A 640 14.41 -34.58 20.07
C PRO A 640 15.64 -34.63 19.15
N SER A 641 15.81 -33.67 18.24
CA SER A 641 16.93 -33.60 17.30
C SER A 641 18.18 -33.03 17.95
N LEU A 642 19.28 -33.77 17.89
CA LEU A 642 20.58 -33.38 18.47
C LEU A 642 21.17 -32.12 17.84
N GLU A 643 21.03 -31.95 16.52
CA GLU A 643 21.52 -30.76 15.82
C GLU A 643 20.93 -29.47 16.38
N LYS A 644 19.63 -29.48 16.71
CA LYS A 644 18.96 -28.34 17.34
C LYS A 644 19.40 -28.13 18.79
N GLN A 645 19.70 -29.20 19.53
CA GLN A 645 20.25 -29.10 20.88
C GLN A 645 21.66 -28.49 20.86
N VAL A 646 22.51 -28.95 19.92
CA VAL A 646 23.85 -28.37 19.69
C VAL A 646 23.73 -26.89 19.34
N PHE A 647 22.87 -26.55 18.36
CA PHE A 647 22.63 -25.18 17.96
C PHE A 647 22.11 -24.31 19.13
N ALA A 648 21.19 -24.83 19.94
CA ALA A 648 20.67 -24.13 21.11
C ALA A 648 21.76 -23.82 22.14
N VAL A 649 22.62 -24.79 22.45
CA VAL A 649 23.74 -24.59 23.39
C VAL A 649 24.75 -23.58 22.84
N ASP A 650 25.03 -23.65 21.53
CA ASP A 650 25.96 -22.71 20.89
C ASP A 650 25.40 -21.29 20.89
N LEU A 651 24.11 -21.12 20.57
CA LEU A 651 23.39 -19.86 20.65
C LEU A 651 23.39 -19.28 22.08
N VAL A 652 23.11 -20.11 23.10
CA VAL A 652 23.19 -19.70 24.51
C VAL A 652 24.58 -19.21 24.85
N SER A 653 25.62 -19.88 24.36
CA SER A 653 27.00 -19.48 24.65
C SER A 653 27.35 -18.10 24.10
N HIS A 654 26.91 -17.80 22.87
CA HIS A 654 27.11 -16.48 22.26
C HIS A 654 26.25 -15.40 22.93
N LEU A 655 25.00 -15.70 23.26
CA LEU A 655 24.11 -14.79 23.98
C LEU A 655 24.61 -14.48 25.39
N SER A 656 25.21 -15.47 26.08
CA SER A 656 25.74 -15.31 27.44
C SER A 656 26.92 -14.33 27.47
N VAL A 657 27.79 -14.40 26.45
CA VAL A 657 28.93 -13.47 26.31
C VAL A 657 28.46 -12.05 26.00
N GLN A 658 27.45 -11.90 25.14
CA GLN A 658 26.94 -10.59 24.72
C GLN A 658 26.02 -9.94 25.77
N TYR A 659 25.17 -10.73 26.43
CA TYR A 659 24.14 -10.29 27.36
C TYR A 659 24.31 -10.97 28.73
N ALA A 660 25.07 -10.32 29.62
CA ALA A 660 25.28 -10.77 31.00
C ALA A 660 24.06 -10.50 31.89
N LEU A 661 22.95 -11.20 31.63
CA LEU A 661 21.67 -11.06 32.34
C LEU A 661 21.45 -12.23 33.32
N PRO A 662 20.77 -12.03 34.47
CA PRO A 662 20.38 -13.13 35.37
C PRO A 662 19.55 -14.21 34.67
N LYS A 663 18.68 -13.81 33.73
CA LYS A 663 17.92 -14.74 32.89
C LYS A 663 18.85 -15.60 32.02
N ALA A 664 19.84 -15.00 31.37
CA ALA A 664 20.83 -15.73 30.58
C ALA A 664 21.63 -16.72 31.44
N LEU A 665 22.02 -16.34 32.67
CA LEU A 665 22.65 -17.26 33.62
C LEU A 665 21.76 -18.46 33.95
N SER A 666 20.46 -18.23 34.21
CA SER A 666 19.52 -19.32 34.51
C SER A 666 19.33 -20.29 33.33
N VAL A 667 19.30 -19.77 32.11
CA VAL A 667 19.18 -20.55 30.87
C VAL A 667 20.48 -21.31 30.57
N ALA A 668 21.64 -20.68 30.78
CA ALA A 668 22.94 -21.33 30.67
C ALA A 668 23.11 -22.48 31.67
N ARG A 669 22.68 -22.28 32.93
CA ARG A 669 22.63 -23.36 33.93
C ARG A 669 21.72 -24.51 33.49
N LEU A 670 20.53 -24.18 32.96
CA LEU A 670 19.63 -25.19 32.41
C LEU A 670 20.30 -25.99 31.29
N ALA A 671 21.00 -25.33 30.37
CA ALA A 671 21.73 -25.98 29.29
C ALA A 671 22.84 -26.93 29.79
N VAL A 672 23.61 -26.53 30.80
CA VAL A 672 24.63 -27.40 31.41
C VAL A 672 23.98 -28.62 32.09
N ASN A 673 22.87 -28.41 32.80
CA ASN A 673 22.12 -29.49 33.44
C ASN A 673 21.53 -30.46 32.41
N THR A 674 20.94 -29.95 31.32
CA THR A 674 20.42 -30.82 30.25
C THR A 674 21.54 -31.63 29.60
N LEU A 675 22.72 -31.04 29.38
CA LEU A 675 23.88 -31.77 28.87
C LEU A 675 24.36 -32.87 29.82
N SER A 676 24.38 -32.61 31.12
CA SER A 676 24.70 -33.64 32.13
C SER A 676 23.69 -34.79 32.10
N THR A 677 22.40 -34.49 31.96
CA THR A 677 21.36 -35.55 31.82
C THR A 677 21.45 -36.29 30.48
N LEU A 678 21.80 -35.62 29.38
CA LEU A 678 21.94 -36.26 28.08
C LEU A 678 23.17 -37.18 28.03
N LEU A 679 24.24 -36.85 28.76
CA LEU A 679 25.42 -37.70 28.87
C LEU A 679 25.09 -39.09 29.43
N SER A 680 24.17 -39.18 30.41
CA SER A 680 23.79 -40.45 31.04
C SER A 680 22.82 -41.27 30.19
N VAL A 681 22.02 -40.62 29.35
CA VAL A 681 20.96 -41.27 28.55
C VAL A 681 21.43 -41.66 27.15
N LEU A 682 22.37 -40.92 26.55
CA LEU A 682 22.77 -41.13 25.15
C LEU A 682 23.69 -42.35 24.95
N PRO A 683 23.54 -43.10 23.83
CA PRO A 683 24.43 -44.20 23.47
C PRO A 683 25.81 -43.68 23.02
N SER A 684 26.81 -44.57 23.07
CA SER A 684 28.22 -44.24 22.80
C SER A 684 28.48 -43.62 21.44
N GLU A 685 27.76 -44.06 20.41
CA GLU A 685 27.96 -43.63 19.01
C GLU A 685 27.55 -42.18 18.77
N ILE A 686 26.59 -41.69 19.56
CA ILE A 686 25.94 -40.38 19.39
C ILE A 686 26.57 -39.31 20.29
N ARG A 687 27.29 -39.70 21.35
CA ARG A 687 27.93 -38.74 22.26
C ARG A 687 28.97 -37.85 21.58
N PRO A 688 29.85 -38.34 20.70
CA PRO A 688 30.83 -37.48 20.05
C PRO A 688 30.21 -36.43 19.14
N SER A 689 29.09 -36.75 18.47
CA SER A 689 28.39 -35.80 17.60
C SER A 689 27.70 -34.67 18.38
N LEU A 690 27.26 -34.93 19.62
CA LEU A 690 26.74 -33.90 20.52
C LEU A 690 27.86 -33.09 21.18
N PHE A 691 28.80 -33.78 21.86
CA PHE A 691 29.76 -33.10 22.73
C PHE A 691 30.89 -32.42 21.96
N GLY A 692 31.41 -33.00 20.87
CA GLY A 692 32.51 -32.39 20.10
C GLY A 692 32.23 -30.92 19.71
N PRO A 693 31.09 -30.62 19.07
CA PRO A 693 30.65 -29.26 18.74
C PRO A 693 30.43 -28.32 19.93
N ILE A 694 30.04 -28.84 21.09
CA ILE A 694 29.57 -28.06 22.25
C ILE A 694 30.71 -27.62 23.16
N LEU A 695 31.86 -28.32 23.12
CA LEU A 695 32.98 -28.01 24.00
C LEU A 695 33.45 -26.54 23.93
N PRO A 696 33.57 -25.89 22.74
CA PRO A 696 33.87 -24.46 22.67
C PRO A 696 32.80 -23.58 23.30
N SER A 697 31.53 -23.97 23.20
CA SER A 697 30.38 -23.26 23.78
C SER A 697 30.45 -23.26 25.31
N LEU A 698 30.89 -24.36 25.93
CA LEU A 698 31.13 -24.45 27.38
C LEU A 698 32.22 -23.48 27.85
N VAL A 699 33.31 -23.34 27.08
CA VAL A 699 34.37 -22.36 27.38
C VAL A 699 33.80 -20.94 27.41
N ARG A 700 32.96 -20.58 26.42
CA ARG A 700 32.31 -19.25 26.36
C ARG A 700 31.32 -19.02 27.51
N ILE A 701 30.58 -20.05 27.93
CA ILE A 701 29.66 -19.97 29.08
C ILE A 701 30.45 -19.71 30.37
N CYS A 702 31.54 -20.43 30.61
CA CYS A 702 32.42 -20.20 31.77
C CYS A 702 33.06 -18.81 31.72
N ASP A 703 33.42 -18.33 30.52
CA ASP A 703 33.95 -16.98 30.35
C ASP A 703 32.94 -15.88 30.74
N ALA A 704 31.67 -16.07 30.39
CA ALA A 704 30.59 -15.13 30.70
C ALA A 704 30.13 -15.22 32.16
N PHE A 705 30.02 -16.45 32.69
CA PHE A 705 29.48 -16.73 34.01
C PHE A 705 30.44 -17.58 34.85
N PRO A 706 31.34 -16.94 35.63
CA PRO A 706 32.24 -17.64 36.55
C PRO A 706 31.55 -18.62 37.52
N PRO A 707 30.32 -18.37 38.04
CA PRO A 707 29.64 -19.30 38.94
C PRO A 707 29.32 -20.68 38.32
N LEU A 708 29.29 -20.81 37.00
CA LEU A 708 29.02 -22.09 36.33
C LEU A 708 30.29 -22.90 36.02
N ALA A 709 31.46 -22.38 36.38
CA ALA A 709 32.74 -23.04 36.08
C ALA A 709 32.86 -24.39 36.81
N GLU A 710 32.45 -24.48 38.07
CA GLU A 710 32.50 -25.72 38.86
C GLU A 710 31.59 -26.80 38.27
N ASP A 711 30.34 -26.46 37.97
CA ASP A 711 29.36 -27.35 37.33
C ASP A 711 29.88 -27.84 35.97
N THR A 712 30.45 -26.95 35.17
CA THR A 712 30.99 -27.28 33.83
C THR A 712 32.23 -28.15 33.91
N ILE A 713 33.14 -27.91 34.87
CA ILE A 713 34.30 -28.76 35.11
C ILE A 713 33.85 -30.16 35.56
N SER A 714 32.84 -30.24 36.43
CA SER A 714 32.29 -31.52 36.86
C SER A 714 31.74 -32.32 35.67
N LEU A 715 31.05 -31.64 34.74
CA LEU A 715 30.56 -32.22 33.50
C LEU A 715 31.71 -32.69 32.59
N LEU A 716 32.75 -31.87 32.39
CA LEU A 716 33.92 -32.24 31.57
C LEU A 716 34.66 -33.46 32.14
N LEU A 717 34.78 -33.56 33.47
CA LEU A 717 35.38 -34.72 34.13
C LEU A 717 34.52 -35.98 33.95
N GLN A 718 33.19 -35.87 34.02
CA GLN A 718 32.28 -36.99 33.73
C GLN A 718 32.41 -37.44 32.27
N ILE A 719 32.42 -36.51 31.32
CA ILE A 719 32.63 -36.81 29.89
C ILE A 719 33.97 -37.53 29.71
N GLY A 720 35.05 -36.99 30.27
CA GLY A 720 36.38 -37.58 30.17
C GLY A 720 36.46 -39.01 30.72
N ARG A 721 35.86 -39.27 31.89
CA ARG A 721 35.81 -40.64 32.46
C ARG A 721 35.06 -41.62 31.56
N VAL A 722 33.93 -41.19 31.02
CA VAL A 722 33.13 -42.01 30.09
C VAL A 722 33.91 -42.28 28.82
N CYS A 723 34.53 -41.28 28.21
CA CYS A 723 35.31 -41.44 26.98
C CYS A 723 36.54 -42.35 27.19
N VAL A 724 37.26 -42.22 28.31
CA VAL A 724 38.39 -43.11 28.66
C VAL A 724 37.91 -44.56 28.83
N SER A 725 36.79 -44.79 29.52
CA SER A 725 36.23 -46.13 29.67
C SER A 725 35.86 -46.76 28.33
N GLN A 726 35.41 -45.96 27.37
CA GLN A 726 35.02 -46.45 26.04
C GLN A 726 36.20 -46.64 25.10
N ALA A 727 37.20 -45.77 25.17
CA ALA A 727 38.47 -45.97 24.47
C ALA A 727 39.16 -47.26 24.95
N SER A 728 39.06 -47.61 26.25
CA SER A 728 39.57 -48.89 26.76
C SER A 728 38.79 -50.13 26.32
N LEU A 729 37.56 -49.96 25.81
CA LEU A 729 36.71 -51.04 25.29
C LEU A 729 36.84 -51.23 23.77
N GLY A 730 37.35 -50.23 23.04
CA GLY A 730 37.64 -50.32 21.60
C GLY A 730 38.97 -51.03 21.33
N ASP A 731 39.02 -51.81 20.26
CA ASP A 731 40.21 -52.59 19.90
C ASP A 731 41.46 -51.70 19.75
N GLN A 732 42.55 -52.20 20.31
CA GLN A 732 43.84 -51.54 20.50
C GLN A 732 44.43 -50.96 19.20
N SER A 733 44.49 -49.63 19.08
CA SER A 733 45.49 -48.95 18.25
C SER A 733 45.81 -47.52 18.70
N GLY A 734 45.78 -47.24 20.01
CA GLY A 734 46.04 -45.87 20.49
C GLY A 734 46.13 -45.70 22.00
N ILE A 735 46.71 -46.67 22.73
CA ILE A 735 46.97 -46.46 24.17
C ILE A 735 48.06 -45.38 24.32
N LEU A 736 47.64 -44.12 24.36
CA LEU A 736 48.31 -43.10 25.15
C LEU A 736 48.24 -43.59 26.59
N LYS A 737 49.33 -44.22 27.04
CA LYS A 737 49.52 -44.61 28.43
C LYS A 737 49.27 -43.37 29.29
N LEU A 738 48.17 -43.38 30.03
CA LEU A 738 48.01 -42.59 31.25
C LEU A 738 49.03 -43.12 32.27
N GLY A 739 50.27 -42.65 32.16
CA GLY A 739 51.33 -42.84 33.12
C GLY A 739 51.66 -41.50 33.76
N SER A 740 51.39 -41.43 35.06
CA SER A 740 51.96 -40.53 36.06
C SER A 740 53.09 -39.57 35.61
N GLU A 741 52.87 -38.29 35.94
CA GLU A 741 53.88 -37.26 36.21
C GLU A 741 54.80 -36.83 35.04
N ASN A 742 54.69 -35.54 34.70
CA ASN A 742 55.63 -34.72 33.92
C ASN A 742 55.82 -35.05 32.44
N THR A 743 54.99 -34.48 31.55
CA THR A 743 55.48 -33.69 30.39
C THR A 743 54.36 -32.93 29.66
N LEU A 744 54.42 -31.61 29.73
CA LEU A 744 53.66 -30.64 28.92
C LEU A 744 54.25 -30.54 27.50
N ILE A 745 54.26 -31.63 26.73
CA ILE A 745 54.64 -31.58 25.32
C ILE A 745 53.47 -32.09 24.48
N LEU A 746 52.63 -31.15 24.06
CA LEU A 746 51.79 -31.29 22.87
C LEU A 746 52.73 -31.15 21.68
N SER A 747 53.06 -32.25 21.00
CA SER A 747 53.53 -32.16 19.63
C SER A 747 52.33 -31.80 18.74
N ASP A 748 52.44 -30.67 18.04
CA ASP A 748 51.46 -30.15 17.07
C ASP A 748 51.31 -31.02 15.80
N GLU A 749 51.96 -32.18 15.75
CA GLU A 749 51.89 -33.14 14.64
C GLU A 749 51.41 -34.49 15.17
N CYS A 750 50.09 -34.68 15.24
CA CYS A 750 49.51 -36.01 15.40
C CYS A 750 48.40 -36.18 14.35
N ASN A 751 48.69 -37.00 13.34
CA ASN A 751 47.87 -37.22 12.14
C ASN A 751 46.41 -37.53 12.51
N SER A 752 45.49 -36.70 12.01
CA SER A 752 44.04 -36.78 12.26
C SER A 752 43.37 -38.03 11.67
N GLU A 753 44.06 -38.80 10.83
CA GLU A 753 43.46 -39.86 10.00
C GLU A 753 43.39 -41.24 10.69
N LEU A 754 44.00 -41.42 11.87
CA LEU A 754 44.14 -42.74 12.53
C LEU A 754 43.54 -42.84 13.94
N MET A 755 42.94 -41.76 14.46
CA MET A 755 42.45 -41.73 15.84
C MET A 755 40.97 -42.14 15.91
N SER A 756 40.60 -43.00 16.87
CA SER A 756 39.19 -43.34 17.08
C SER A 756 38.39 -42.11 17.51
N VAL A 757 37.12 -42.02 17.11
CA VAL A 757 36.25 -40.86 17.39
C VAL A 757 36.19 -40.50 18.89
N ASN A 758 36.33 -41.50 19.76
CA ASN A 758 36.34 -41.32 21.22
C ASN A 758 37.69 -40.80 21.76
N GLU A 759 38.81 -41.20 21.17
CA GLU A 759 40.13 -40.63 21.51
C GLU A 759 40.22 -39.16 21.07
N MET A 760 39.62 -38.81 19.93
CA MET A 760 39.50 -37.42 19.49
C MET A 760 38.74 -36.56 20.49
N LEU A 761 37.62 -37.07 20.99
CA LEU A 761 36.83 -36.39 22.00
C LEU A 761 37.60 -36.22 23.33
N CYS A 762 38.39 -37.22 23.75
CA CYS A 762 39.27 -37.12 24.92
C CYS A 762 40.28 -35.97 24.78
N VAL A 763 40.95 -35.87 23.63
CA VAL A 763 41.92 -34.79 23.36
C VAL A 763 41.23 -33.42 23.35
N GLN A 764 40.04 -33.32 22.75
CA GLN A 764 39.25 -32.09 22.74
C GLN A 764 38.82 -31.67 24.15
N VAL A 765 38.38 -32.60 25.01
CA VAL A 765 38.00 -32.33 26.40
C VAL A 765 39.20 -31.85 27.23
N GLN A 766 40.39 -32.46 27.04
CA GLN A 766 41.61 -32.00 27.70
C GLN A 766 41.99 -30.58 27.25
N LYS A 767 41.87 -30.30 25.95
CA LYS A 767 42.13 -28.97 25.39
C LYS A 767 41.17 -27.92 25.93
N THR A 768 39.88 -28.22 26.02
CA THR A 768 38.88 -27.26 26.55
C THR A 768 39.02 -27.05 28.05
N PHE A 769 39.34 -28.11 28.82
CA PHE A 769 39.67 -27.97 30.24
C PHE A 769 40.87 -27.05 30.46
N LYS A 770 41.95 -27.23 29.68
CA LYS A 770 43.12 -26.34 29.70
C LYS A 770 42.74 -24.89 29.35
N GLN A 771 41.93 -24.68 28.32
CA GLN A 771 41.47 -23.34 27.92
C GLN A 771 40.64 -22.65 29.00
N ILE A 772 39.76 -23.37 29.70
CA ILE A 772 38.98 -22.81 30.82
C ILE A 772 39.92 -22.38 31.94
N ILE A 773 40.92 -23.20 32.29
CA ILE A 773 41.89 -22.85 33.32
C ILE A 773 42.70 -21.62 32.91
N GLU A 774 43.27 -21.60 31.70
CA GLU A 774 44.05 -20.47 31.21
C GLU A 774 43.24 -19.17 31.29
N LYS A 775 42.03 -19.17 30.73
CA LYS A 775 41.17 -17.96 30.75
C LYS A 775 40.72 -17.56 32.16
N SER A 776 40.52 -18.51 33.06
CA SER A 776 40.18 -18.24 34.46
C SER A 776 41.36 -17.65 35.23
N VAL A 777 42.57 -18.12 34.97
CA VAL A 777 43.82 -17.64 35.60
C VAL A 777 44.21 -16.24 35.09
N PHE A 778 43.98 -15.94 33.81
CA PHE A 778 44.33 -14.65 33.22
C PHE A 778 43.29 -13.53 33.49
N LYS A 779 42.06 -13.86 33.92
CA LYS A 779 41.05 -12.85 34.32
C LYS A 779 41.28 -12.38 35.76
N PHE A 780 42.38 -11.67 36.00
CA PHE A 780 42.63 -10.92 37.25
C PHE A 780 41.86 -9.59 37.34
N LYS A 781 40.80 -9.40 36.54
CA LYS A 781 39.82 -8.32 36.75
C LYS A 781 38.66 -8.87 37.57
N ILE A 782 38.92 -8.90 38.86
CA ILE A 782 37.96 -9.12 39.94
C ILE A 782 36.81 -8.12 39.78
N TYR A 783 35.59 -8.63 40.02
CA TYR A 783 34.34 -7.87 40.18
C TYR A 783 34.48 -6.65 41.09
#